data_AF-A0AAN6WUP1-F1
#
_entry.id   AF-A0AAN6WUP1-F1
#
_cell.length_a   1.000
_cell.length_b   1.000
_cell.length_c   1.000
_cell.angle_alpha   90.00
_cell.angle_beta   90.00
_cell.angle_gamma   90.00
#
_symmetry.space_group_name_H-M   'P 1'
#
loop_
_entity.id
_entity.type
_entity.pdbx_description
1 polymer ?
#
loop_
_entity_poly.entity_id
_entity_poly.type
_entity_poly.pdbx_seq_one_letter_code
_entity_poly.pdbx_strand_id
1 'polypeptide(L)'
;MANSTTSQSPDSHHEKDSNDSNNSNDVKFLTDEEINKFLDDLDHNNDGLIDYSEVEDKLDKVHAEIIGPKALAHHNLHAHDKDSEGDRDNAARHKFLRSIMRSEKNRIPRQEFFSTVKSWEIPSMQQDQANTDAQDEYMRRLGWPRRIRSYLAVHGPELGFLALVVAMQLAFGIWQLVKYLTGEYYTAGFGWGVVLAKTCAGALYPTFFFLVLSMSRYFATFMRRWYYVSRFINWDVSQSFHIRMSCIALALATLHAIGHLGGSFVWGSRKENEPAVGILLGEDKIPRPYIEYVRSLPGFTGITALGLFWLLAGTSMPPVRRWSYEVFQMGHLLMFPILGLLMAHGTAGLFQWPMFGYWLAFPTLLVLVERTVRVFCGFHGIKATLQILDGETVSIKAKIPSERIWKYRAGQYVFLQVPAISRWQWHPFTVSTCIGNEMQLHIKTDGGWTSSLRKLGKEGGGKTDITIGINGPFGAPAQRFNDFSHSIIVGAGIGVTPFSGILADLQERDDMEHNGPTLDVTFSREDKVMDTMTRGRDQRLETINYAKDYRRVDFHWMVRDKNSLVWLSDLLNRVSHSQHWHKEHDDAANERHLDIRIHTHVTQKRKEIVTHVYRWLLEKHRTPEHPASPLTGLLNKTQFGRPDFVRILDTHYEEMKKFKAATMKGEDDQDEEFKIGVFFCGTPMIGEILADRCRLLSARGREDGSKIEYHFMMEVF
;
A
#
# COMPACT_ATOMS: atom_id res chain seq x y z
N MET A 1 36.68 26.79 -61.81
CA MET A 1 35.40 26.59 -62.52
C MET A 1 34.29 26.49 -61.48
N ALA A 2 33.40 27.49 -61.50
CA ALA A 2 32.03 27.58 -60.98
C ALA A 2 31.68 27.21 -59.52
N ASN A 3 31.51 28.28 -58.71
CA ASN A 3 30.37 28.65 -57.84
C ASN A 3 29.39 27.56 -57.33
N SER A 4 29.22 27.49 -56.00
CA SER A 4 28.07 28.09 -55.27
C SER A 4 27.86 27.36 -53.93
N THR A 5 27.82 28.10 -52.82
CA THR A 5 26.97 27.76 -51.67
C THR A 5 26.87 28.97 -50.75
N THR A 6 25.62 29.31 -50.48
CA THR A 6 25.12 30.57 -49.95
C THR A 6 25.27 30.62 -48.43
N SER A 7 25.65 31.79 -47.92
CA SER A 7 25.58 32.13 -46.50
C SER A 7 24.13 32.36 -46.06
N GLN A 8 23.70 31.77 -44.95
CA GLN A 8 22.61 32.30 -44.14
C GLN A 8 22.86 32.00 -42.65
N SER A 9 22.79 33.07 -41.87
CA SER A 9 22.92 33.21 -40.42
C SER A 9 21.70 32.61 -39.67
N PRO A 10 21.79 32.38 -38.34
CA PRO A 10 20.81 31.64 -37.58
C PRO A 10 19.59 32.51 -37.25
N ASP A 11 18.41 32.07 -37.68
CA ASP A 11 17.15 32.75 -37.36
C ASP A 11 16.76 32.56 -35.90
N SER A 12 16.53 33.71 -35.28
CA SER A 12 15.82 33.97 -34.05
C SER A 12 14.34 33.59 -34.14
N HIS A 13 13.87 32.76 -33.22
CA HIS A 13 12.47 32.78 -32.80
C HIS A 13 12.39 32.86 -31.27
N HIS A 14 12.60 34.08 -30.77
CA HIS A 14 11.92 34.53 -29.57
C HIS A 14 10.48 34.91 -29.92
N GLU A 15 9.62 34.83 -28.92
CA GLU A 15 8.34 35.54 -28.81
C GLU A 15 7.07 34.80 -29.29
N LYS A 16 6.53 33.96 -28.40
CA LYS A 16 5.09 33.92 -28.04
C LYS A 16 4.84 33.00 -26.83
N ASP A 17 5.50 33.28 -25.71
CA ASP A 17 5.19 32.64 -24.41
C ASP A 17 5.23 33.73 -23.31
N SER A 18 4.24 34.62 -23.31
CA SER A 18 3.99 35.53 -22.19
C SER A 18 2.60 36.16 -22.31
N ASN A 19 1.57 35.41 -21.90
CA ASN A 19 0.36 35.94 -21.25
C ASN A 19 -0.61 34.79 -20.92
N ASP A 20 -0.23 33.92 -20.00
CA ASP A 20 -1.19 33.07 -19.28
C ASP A 20 -0.74 32.93 -17.83
N SER A 21 -0.57 34.08 -17.17
CA SER A 21 -0.50 34.19 -15.72
C SER A 21 -1.88 34.53 -15.20
N ASN A 22 -2.38 33.71 -14.25
CA ASN A 22 -3.67 33.79 -13.56
C ASN A 22 -4.89 33.26 -14.31
N ASN A 23 -5.08 31.94 -14.29
CA ASN A 23 -6.41 31.41 -14.04
C ASN A 23 -6.38 30.07 -13.30
N SER A 24 -6.76 30.11 -12.02
CA SER A 24 -7.29 28.93 -11.35
C SER A 24 -8.61 28.56 -12.04
N ASN A 25 -8.67 27.36 -12.65
CA ASN A 25 -9.83 26.72 -13.32
C ASN A 25 -9.80 26.75 -14.86
N ASP A 26 -8.97 25.93 -15.50
CA ASP A 26 -9.26 25.45 -16.87
C ASP A 26 -10.06 24.14 -16.81
N VAL A 27 -11.21 24.19 -16.13
CA VAL A 27 -12.19 23.10 -16.11
C VAL A 27 -13.07 23.29 -17.34
N LYS A 28 -13.00 22.35 -18.29
CA LYS A 28 -13.85 22.36 -19.47
C LYS A 28 -15.19 21.73 -19.07
N PHE A 29 -16.25 22.50 -19.17
CA PHE A 29 -17.61 22.03 -18.89
C PHE A 29 -18.20 21.25 -20.06
N LEU A 30 -19.32 20.57 -19.83
CA LEU A 30 -20.05 19.80 -20.84
C LEU A 30 -20.17 20.57 -22.15
N THR A 31 -19.83 19.93 -23.26
CA THR A 31 -20.01 20.51 -24.58
C THR A 31 -21.49 20.55 -24.96
N ASP A 32 -21.86 21.41 -25.91
CA ASP A 32 -23.23 21.49 -26.40
C ASP A 32 -23.73 20.12 -26.94
N GLU A 33 -22.83 19.30 -27.51
CA GLU A 33 -23.12 17.92 -27.93
C GLU A 33 -23.40 16.99 -26.75
N GLU A 34 -22.61 17.07 -25.67
CA GLU A 34 -22.81 16.25 -24.47
C GLU A 34 -24.13 16.60 -23.76
N ILE A 35 -24.48 17.89 -23.71
CA ILE A 35 -25.75 18.35 -23.14
C ILE A 35 -26.91 17.84 -24.00
N ASN A 36 -26.85 17.95 -25.32
CA ASN A 36 -27.91 17.43 -26.20
C ASN A 36 -28.09 15.92 -26.03
N LYS A 37 -27.00 15.15 -25.91
CA LYS A 37 -27.05 13.72 -25.63
C LYS A 37 -27.68 13.39 -24.27
N PHE A 38 -27.45 14.23 -23.26
CA PHE A 38 -28.12 14.10 -21.96
C PHE A 38 -29.63 14.35 -22.08
N LEU A 39 -30.02 15.38 -22.83
CA LEU A 39 -31.42 15.70 -23.10
C LEU A 39 -32.13 14.61 -23.92
N ASP A 40 -31.45 14.01 -24.91
CA ASP A 40 -31.99 12.90 -25.72
C ASP A 40 -32.33 11.67 -24.88
N ASP A 41 -31.59 11.43 -23.80
CA ASP A 41 -31.86 10.30 -22.89
C ASP A 41 -32.97 10.60 -21.89
N LEU A 42 -33.36 11.86 -21.71
CA LEU A 42 -34.49 12.25 -20.86
C LEU A 42 -35.79 12.33 -21.67
N ASP A 43 -35.73 12.88 -22.88
CA ASP A 43 -36.85 13.08 -23.81
C ASP A 43 -37.17 11.77 -24.59
N HIS A 44 -37.64 10.74 -23.87
CA HIS A 44 -37.91 9.43 -24.47
C HIS A 44 -39.11 9.42 -25.42
N ASN A 45 -40.03 10.37 -25.28
CA ASN A 45 -41.22 10.52 -26.10
C ASN A 45 -41.00 11.47 -27.31
N ASN A 46 -39.84 12.14 -27.37
CA ASN A 46 -39.41 13.06 -28.43
C ASN A 46 -40.43 14.17 -28.70
N ASP A 47 -41.11 14.63 -27.64
CA ASP A 47 -42.14 15.68 -27.73
C ASP A 47 -41.55 17.09 -27.59
N GLY A 48 -40.24 17.20 -27.35
CA GLY A 48 -39.50 18.45 -27.22
C GLY A 48 -39.70 19.16 -25.87
N LEU A 49 -40.38 18.50 -24.93
CA LEU A 49 -40.59 18.92 -23.55
C LEU A 49 -39.92 17.92 -22.61
N ILE A 50 -39.33 18.42 -21.53
CA ILE A 50 -38.79 17.57 -20.47
C ILE A 50 -39.76 17.62 -19.30
N ASP A 51 -40.38 16.47 -18.99
CA ASP A 51 -41.30 16.34 -17.87
C ASP A 51 -40.51 16.13 -16.56
N TYR A 52 -40.92 16.80 -15.48
CA TYR A 52 -40.23 16.69 -14.19
C TYR A 52 -40.21 15.26 -13.64
N SER A 53 -41.30 14.52 -13.84
CA SER A 53 -41.38 13.12 -13.44
C SER A 53 -40.32 12.26 -14.13
N GLU A 54 -39.95 12.57 -15.38
CA GLU A 54 -38.91 11.83 -16.09
C GLU A 54 -37.52 12.09 -15.49
N VAL A 55 -37.24 13.34 -15.11
CA VAL A 55 -35.96 13.72 -14.49
C VAL A 55 -35.85 13.17 -13.07
N GLU A 56 -36.94 13.19 -12.29
CA GLU A 56 -37.02 12.60 -10.94
C GLU A 56 -36.90 11.07 -10.99
N ASP A 57 -37.66 10.41 -11.87
CA ASP A 57 -37.59 8.95 -12.06
C ASP A 57 -36.20 8.49 -12.50
N LYS A 58 -35.55 9.25 -13.39
CA LYS A 58 -34.20 8.93 -13.86
C LYS A 58 -33.16 9.20 -12.77
N LEU A 59 -33.31 10.26 -11.98
CA LEU A 59 -32.47 10.51 -10.80
C LEU A 59 -32.58 9.34 -9.81
N ASP A 60 -33.79 8.85 -9.55
CA ASP A 60 -34.03 7.73 -8.62
C ASP A 60 -33.53 6.40 -9.16
N LYS A 61 -33.73 6.12 -10.46
CA LYS A 61 -33.14 4.95 -11.13
C LYS A 61 -31.62 4.97 -11.04
N VAL A 62 -30.99 6.11 -11.36
CA VAL A 62 -29.53 6.26 -11.30
C VAL A 62 -29.04 6.18 -9.86
N HIS A 63 -29.74 6.79 -8.90
CA HIS A 63 -29.43 6.65 -7.49
C HIS A 63 -29.50 5.18 -7.03
N ALA A 64 -30.56 4.46 -7.41
CA ALA A 64 -30.75 3.04 -7.12
C ALA A 64 -29.71 2.14 -7.81
N GLU A 65 -29.31 2.43 -9.04
CA GLU A 65 -28.25 1.73 -9.77
C GLU A 65 -26.88 1.97 -9.16
N ILE A 66 -26.59 3.22 -8.75
CA ILE A 66 -25.31 3.57 -8.17
C ILE A 66 -25.18 3.04 -6.74
N ILE A 67 -26.26 3.04 -5.95
CA ILE A 67 -26.26 2.49 -4.59
C ILE A 67 -26.35 0.96 -4.62
N GLY A 68 -27.17 0.39 -5.50
CA GLY A 68 -27.32 -1.04 -5.69
C GLY A 68 -28.07 -1.76 -4.55
N PRO A 69 -28.61 -2.98 -4.79
CA PRO A 69 -29.36 -3.75 -3.79
C PRO A 69 -28.49 -4.33 -2.66
N LYS A 70 -27.15 -4.27 -2.81
CA LYS A 70 -26.15 -4.68 -1.79
C LYS A 70 -25.49 -3.47 -1.09
N ALA A 71 -25.99 -2.25 -1.28
CA ALA A 71 -25.54 -1.14 -0.45
C ALA A 71 -25.75 -1.49 1.02
N LEU A 72 -24.67 -1.40 1.76
CA LEU A 72 -24.66 -1.70 3.17
C LEU A 72 -25.49 -0.63 3.87
N ALA A 73 -26.63 -1.06 4.42
CA ALA A 73 -27.69 -0.19 4.92
C ALA A 73 -27.27 0.78 6.06
N HIS A 74 -26.02 0.74 6.51
CA HIS A 74 -25.58 1.40 7.73
C HIS A 74 -24.44 2.42 7.53
N HIS A 75 -23.86 2.49 6.34
CA HIS A 75 -22.82 3.49 6.03
C HIS A 75 -23.27 4.53 5.01
N ASN A 76 -24.42 4.33 4.39
CA ASN A 76 -25.20 5.48 3.99
C ASN A 76 -25.82 6.00 5.28
N LEU A 77 -25.52 7.24 5.66
CA LEU A 77 -26.39 8.05 6.53
C LEU A 77 -27.85 8.17 5.99
N HIS A 78 -28.18 7.47 4.90
CA HIS A 78 -29.43 7.49 4.14
C HIS A 78 -30.01 6.10 3.83
N ALA A 79 -29.55 5.01 4.47
CA ALA A 79 -30.18 3.68 4.30
C ALA A 79 -30.88 3.19 5.59
N HIS A 80 -31.68 4.07 6.19
CA HIS A 80 -32.59 3.72 7.26
C HIS A 80 -33.83 2.97 6.73
N ASP A 81 -34.53 2.25 7.61
CA ASP A 81 -35.61 1.31 7.33
C ASP A 81 -36.53 1.70 6.15
N LYS A 82 -36.72 0.76 5.23
CA LYS A 82 -37.40 0.92 3.93
C LYS A 82 -38.86 1.37 3.99
N ASP A 83 -39.48 1.39 5.17
CA ASP A 83 -40.94 1.42 5.26
C ASP A 83 -41.52 2.81 5.61
N SER A 84 -40.70 3.84 5.92
CA SER A 84 -41.23 5.18 6.23
C SER A 84 -40.31 6.41 5.99
N GLU A 85 -39.00 6.24 5.81
CA GLU A 85 -38.07 7.37 5.54
C GLU A 85 -37.50 7.41 4.12
N GLY A 86 -37.62 6.34 3.34
CA GLY A 86 -37.22 6.34 1.91
C GLY A 86 -37.95 7.39 1.08
N ASP A 87 -39.23 7.65 1.39
CA ASP A 87 -40.01 8.73 0.79
C ASP A 87 -39.47 10.12 1.17
N ARG A 88 -38.90 10.30 2.37
CA ARG A 88 -38.33 11.59 2.80
C ARG A 88 -37.00 11.88 2.10
N ASP A 89 -36.15 10.87 1.91
CA ASP A 89 -34.87 11.03 1.21
C ASP A 89 -35.07 11.29 -0.28
N ASN A 90 -35.98 10.54 -0.93
CA ASN A 90 -36.40 10.80 -2.30
C ASN A 90 -36.96 12.23 -2.43
N ALA A 91 -37.83 12.65 -1.51
CA ALA A 91 -38.38 14.00 -1.49
C ALA A 91 -37.30 15.08 -1.28
N ALA A 92 -36.27 14.84 -0.47
CA ALA A 92 -35.16 15.76 -0.27
C ALA A 92 -34.31 15.91 -1.55
N ARG A 93 -34.01 14.81 -2.24
CA ARG A 93 -33.30 14.82 -3.53
C ARG A 93 -34.11 15.55 -4.61
N HIS A 94 -35.42 15.28 -4.69
CA HIS A 94 -36.32 15.95 -5.62
C HIS A 94 -36.42 17.45 -5.32
N LYS A 95 -36.52 17.83 -4.04
CA LYS A 95 -36.53 19.23 -3.59
C LYS A 95 -35.23 19.96 -3.96
N PHE A 96 -34.08 19.31 -3.81
CA PHE A 96 -32.79 19.88 -4.23
C PHE A 96 -32.69 20.02 -5.75
N LEU A 97 -33.09 18.99 -6.50
CA LEU A 97 -33.12 19.04 -7.95
C LEU A 97 -33.99 20.21 -8.43
N ARG A 98 -35.18 20.40 -7.83
CA ARG A 98 -36.06 21.55 -8.08
C ARG A 98 -35.40 22.89 -7.75
N SER A 99 -34.64 22.96 -6.64
CA SER A 99 -33.91 24.18 -6.27
C SER A 99 -32.83 24.58 -7.29
N ILE A 100 -32.20 23.59 -7.93
CA ILE A 100 -31.16 23.79 -8.94
C ILE A 100 -31.74 24.15 -10.30
N MET A 101 -32.91 23.63 -10.64
CA MET A 101 -33.57 23.89 -11.93
C MET A 101 -34.19 25.29 -12.05
N ARG A 102 -34.36 26.03 -10.93
CA ARG A 102 -34.86 27.42 -10.89
C ARG A 102 -36.19 27.66 -11.62
N SER A 103 -37.01 26.61 -11.81
CA SER A 103 -38.32 26.68 -12.45
C SER A 103 -39.34 25.86 -11.66
N GLU A 104 -40.55 26.40 -11.45
CA GLU A 104 -41.65 25.70 -10.76
C GLU A 104 -42.59 24.97 -11.73
N LYS A 105 -42.35 25.08 -13.04
CA LYS A 105 -43.22 24.48 -14.07
C LYS A 105 -42.91 23.00 -14.22
N ASN A 106 -43.89 22.12 -14.11
CA ASN A 106 -43.71 20.65 -14.25
C ASN A 106 -43.29 20.19 -15.67
N ARG A 107 -43.31 21.07 -16.66
CA ARG A 107 -42.83 20.83 -18.03
C ARG A 107 -41.92 21.97 -18.46
N ILE A 108 -40.71 21.65 -18.93
CA ILE A 108 -39.76 22.67 -19.40
C ILE A 108 -39.46 22.41 -20.88
N PRO A 109 -39.55 23.42 -21.76
CA PRO A 109 -39.06 23.31 -23.13
C PRO A 109 -37.59 22.88 -23.17
N ARG A 110 -37.25 21.93 -24.05
CA ARG A 110 -35.90 21.37 -24.17
C ARG A 110 -34.78 22.41 -24.21
N GLN A 111 -35.01 23.54 -24.89
CA GLN A 111 -34.05 24.63 -25.04
C GLN A 111 -33.85 25.46 -23.76
N GLU A 112 -34.89 25.61 -22.94
CA GLU A 112 -34.82 26.23 -21.61
C GLU A 112 -34.13 25.28 -20.61
N PHE A 113 -34.35 23.97 -20.75
CA PHE A 113 -33.63 23.00 -19.92
C PHE A 113 -32.15 22.88 -20.33
N PHE A 114 -31.82 23.02 -21.62
CA PHE A 114 -30.44 23.09 -22.10
C PHE A 114 -29.64 24.20 -21.43
N SER A 115 -30.18 25.42 -21.37
CA SER A 115 -29.51 26.55 -20.72
C SER A 115 -29.37 26.33 -19.21
N THR A 116 -30.35 25.68 -18.60
CA THR A 116 -30.31 25.27 -17.19
C THR A 116 -29.16 24.29 -16.92
N VAL A 117 -29.04 23.21 -17.71
CA VAL A 117 -27.94 22.23 -17.58
C VAL A 117 -26.58 22.89 -17.80
N LYS A 118 -26.48 23.81 -18.76
CA LYS A 118 -25.25 24.57 -19.02
C LYS A 118 -24.82 25.42 -17.82
N SER A 119 -25.79 25.98 -17.08
CA SER A 119 -25.53 26.75 -15.85
C SER A 119 -25.00 25.92 -14.69
N TRP A 120 -25.12 24.58 -14.75
CA TRP A 120 -24.62 23.70 -13.69
C TRP A 120 -23.10 23.57 -13.68
N GLU A 121 -22.39 24.00 -14.73
CA GLU A 121 -20.92 23.94 -14.78
C GLU A 121 -20.39 22.51 -14.50
N ILE A 122 -21.01 21.52 -15.13
CA ILE A 122 -20.61 20.11 -15.00
C ILE A 122 -19.36 19.86 -15.83
N PRO A 123 -18.28 19.27 -15.28
CA PRO A 123 -17.08 18.93 -16.04
C PRO A 123 -17.38 17.98 -17.20
N SER A 124 -16.75 18.20 -18.36
CA SER A 124 -16.92 17.38 -19.56
C SER A 124 -16.39 15.96 -19.35
N MET A 125 -17.09 14.94 -19.88
CA MET A 125 -16.56 13.58 -19.89
C MET A 125 -15.38 13.44 -20.86
N GLN A 126 -15.37 14.22 -21.93
CA GLN A 126 -14.25 14.24 -22.88
C GLN A 126 -12.96 14.77 -22.24
N GLN A 127 -13.05 15.75 -21.32
CA GLN A 127 -11.88 16.22 -20.57
C GLN A 127 -11.28 15.11 -19.70
N ASP A 128 -12.11 14.32 -19.03
CA ASP A 128 -11.63 13.22 -18.19
C ASP A 128 -11.02 12.07 -19.02
N GLN A 129 -11.59 11.81 -20.19
CA GLN A 129 -11.03 10.86 -21.15
C GLN A 129 -9.68 11.37 -21.69
N ALA A 130 -9.60 12.64 -22.08
CA ALA A 130 -8.36 13.28 -22.54
C ALA A 130 -7.28 13.32 -21.45
N ASN A 131 -7.64 13.58 -20.19
CA ASN A 131 -6.69 13.53 -19.07
C ASN A 131 -6.16 12.10 -18.85
N THR A 132 -7.02 11.09 -19.00
CA THR A 132 -6.62 9.68 -18.92
C THR A 132 -5.67 9.32 -20.06
N ASP A 133 -6.01 9.73 -21.29
CA ASP A 133 -5.21 9.48 -22.48
C ASP A 133 -3.88 10.23 -22.41
N ALA A 134 -3.87 11.46 -21.90
CA ALA A 134 -2.66 12.26 -21.69
C ALA A 134 -1.73 11.63 -20.64
N GLN A 135 -2.25 11.02 -19.58
CA GLN A 135 -1.43 10.27 -18.61
C GLN A 135 -0.84 8.99 -19.21
N ASP A 136 -1.64 8.24 -19.96
CA ASP A 136 -1.16 7.03 -20.64
C ASP A 136 -0.14 7.39 -21.74
N GLU A 137 -0.33 8.53 -22.38
CA GLU A 137 0.59 9.10 -23.36
C GLU A 137 1.87 9.67 -22.72
N TYR A 138 1.79 10.28 -21.55
CA TYR A 138 2.95 10.78 -20.80
C TYR A 138 3.98 9.66 -20.59
N MET A 139 3.53 8.47 -20.16
CA MET A 139 4.42 7.31 -20.00
C MET A 139 5.00 6.79 -21.31
N ARG A 140 4.28 6.95 -22.43
CA ARG A 140 4.74 6.53 -23.77
C ARG A 140 5.72 7.54 -24.39
N ARG A 141 5.52 8.84 -24.13
CA ARG A 141 6.37 9.94 -24.63
C ARG A 141 7.64 10.14 -23.81
N LEU A 142 7.75 9.56 -22.62
CA LEU A 142 8.99 9.56 -21.84
C LEU A 142 10.12 8.92 -22.65
N GLY A 143 11.16 9.72 -22.92
CA GLY A 143 12.38 9.21 -23.53
C GLY A 143 12.92 8.01 -22.76
N TRP A 144 13.47 7.03 -23.48
CA TRP A 144 13.96 5.77 -22.92
C TRP A 144 14.85 5.93 -21.66
N PRO A 145 15.77 6.92 -21.57
CA PRO A 145 16.56 7.13 -20.35
C PRO A 145 15.76 7.62 -19.14
N ARG A 146 14.67 8.37 -19.34
CA ARG A 146 13.79 8.78 -18.24
C ARG A 146 12.96 7.60 -17.76
N ARG A 147 12.37 6.85 -18.67
CA ARG A 147 11.57 5.66 -18.35
C ARG A 147 12.36 4.61 -17.55
N ILE A 148 13.59 4.30 -17.98
CA ILE A 148 14.46 3.40 -17.22
C ILE A 148 14.75 3.95 -15.82
N ARG A 149 15.02 5.26 -15.70
CA ARG A 149 15.31 5.86 -14.39
C ARG A 149 14.10 5.84 -13.46
N SER A 150 12.89 6.04 -13.96
CA SER A 150 11.65 5.96 -13.16
C SER A 150 11.39 4.52 -12.74
N TYR A 151 11.56 3.57 -13.65
CA TYR A 151 11.52 2.14 -13.34
C TYR A 151 12.55 1.75 -12.27
N LEU A 152 13.80 2.20 -12.39
CA LEU A 152 14.84 1.99 -11.38
C LEU A 152 14.59 2.76 -10.07
N ALA A 153 13.82 3.84 -10.07
CA ALA A 153 13.41 4.51 -8.84
C ALA A 153 12.51 3.61 -7.99
N VAL A 154 11.64 2.87 -8.67
CA VAL A 154 10.65 1.98 -8.07
C VAL A 154 11.23 0.60 -7.76
N HIS A 155 11.89 -0.02 -8.75
CA HIS A 155 12.38 -1.39 -8.67
C HIS A 155 13.89 -1.51 -8.41
N GLY A 156 14.65 -0.42 -8.48
CA GLY A 156 16.12 -0.43 -8.36
C GLY A 156 16.63 -1.08 -7.08
N PRO A 157 16.06 -0.77 -5.89
CA PRO A 157 16.41 -1.46 -4.65
C PRO A 157 16.22 -2.98 -4.71
N GLU A 158 15.05 -3.44 -5.18
CA GLU A 158 14.76 -4.88 -5.32
C GLU A 158 15.76 -5.54 -6.26
N LEU A 159 16.03 -4.92 -7.41
CA LEU A 159 16.99 -5.42 -8.40
C LEU A 159 18.43 -5.44 -7.86
N GLY A 160 18.84 -4.40 -7.14
CA GLY A 160 20.16 -4.30 -6.53
C GLY A 160 20.38 -5.38 -5.46
N PHE A 161 19.40 -5.59 -4.59
CA PHE A 161 19.46 -6.67 -3.61
C PHE A 161 19.44 -8.06 -4.27
N LEU A 162 18.58 -8.27 -5.28
CA LEU A 162 18.55 -9.55 -6.00
C LEU A 162 19.87 -9.82 -6.73
N ALA A 163 20.46 -8.80 -7.36
CA ALA A 163 21.75 -8.89 -8.01
C ALA A 163 22.86 -9.27 -7.01
N LEU A 164 22.86 -8.69 -5.81
CA LEU A 164 23.77 -9.08 -4.73
C LEU A 164 23.62 -10.57 -4.36
N VAL A 165 22.38 -11.02 -4.16
CA VAL A 165 22.09 -12.42 -3.80
C VAL A 165 22.55 -13.39 -4.90
N VAL A 166 22.27 -13.08 -6.17
CA VAL A 166 22.69 -13.89 -7.32
C VAL A 166 24.22 -13.87 -7.45
N ALA A 167 24.86 -12.71 -7.29
CA ALA A 167 26.31 -12.59 -7.32
C ALA A 167 26.97 -13.46 -6.23
N MET A 168 26.41 -13.49 -5.02
CA MET A 168 26.88 -14.39 -3.96
C MET A 168 26.70 -15.86 -4.35
N GLN A 169 25.53 -16.26 -4.87
CA GLN A 169 25.30 -17.65 -5.31
C GLN A 169 26.31 -18.09 -6.37
N LEU A 170 26.55 -17.23 -7.37
CA LEU A 170 27.53 -17.48 -8.43
C LEU A 170 28.95 -17.52 -7.87
N ALA A 171 29.34 -16.57 -7.01
CA ALA A 171 30.67 -16.53 -6.43
C ALA A 171 30.99 -17.80 -5.63
N PHE A 172 30.10 -18.23 -4.74
CA PHE A 172 30.30 -19.45 -3.95
C PHE A 172 30.18 -20.72 -4.79
N GLY A 173 29.28 -20.75 -5.77
CA GLY A 173 29.17 -21.85 -6.73
C GLY A 173 30.43 -22.01 -7.57
N ILE A 174 30.93 -20.93 -8.19
CA ILE A 174 32.15 -20.91 -9.00
C ILE A 174 33.37 -21.24 -8.14
N TRP A 175 33.46 -20.73 -6.91
CA TRP A 175 34.55 -21.07 -6.02
C TRP A 175 34.62 -22.58 -5.73
N GLN A 176 33.48 -23.22 -5.45
CA GLN A 176 33.43 -24.67 -5.27
C GLN A 176 33.70 -25.41 -6.58
N LEU A 177 33.16 -24.93 -7.70
CA LEU A 177 33.41 -25.49 -9.04
C LEU A 177 34.92 -25.55 -9.33
N VAL A 178 35.61 -24.42 -9.23
CA VAL A 178 37.04 -24.30 -9.49
C VAL A 178 37.83 -25.23 -8.55
N LYS A 179 37.54 -25.20 -7.25
CA LYS A 179 38.23 -26.04 -6.25
C LYS A 179 38.15 -27.54 -6.58
N TYR A 180 36.98 -28.04 -6.97
CA TYR A 180 36.78 -29.47 -7.22
C TYR A 180 37.15 -29.89 -8.65
N LEU A 181 37.26 -28.96 -9.59
CA LEU A 181 37.80 -29.21 -10.94
C LEU A 181 39.33 -29.24 -10.97
N THR A 182 39.98 -28.32 -10.26
CA THR A 182 41.45 -28.21 -10.27
C THR A 182 42.12 -29.17 -9.29
N GLY A 183 41.37 -29.74 -8.34
CA GLY A 183 41.89 -30.73 -7.42
C GLY A 183 42.08 -32.10 -8.08
N GLU A 184 43.33 -32.51 -8.23
CA GLU A 184 43.77 -33.70 -8.96
C GLU A 184 43.04 -35.00 -8.55
N TYR A 185 42.88 -35.23 -7.24
CA TYR A 185 42.33 -36.48 -6.73
C TYR A 185 40.79 -36.52 -6.68
N TYR A 186 40.11 -35.37 -6.69
CA TYR A 186 38.64 -35.34 -6.54
C TYR A 186 37.92 -35.90 -7.77
N THR A 187 38.31 -35.47 -8.96
CA THR A 187 37.75 -35.96 -10.22
C THR A 187 38.20 -37.38 -10.52
N ALA A 188 39.43 -37.74 -10.17
CA ALA A 188 39.94 -39.11 -10.28
C ALA A 188 39.16 -40.10 -9.40
N GLY A 189 38.90 -39.75 -8.13
CA GLY A 189 38.17 -40.62 -7.20
C GLY A 189 36.65 -40.64 -7.42
N PHE A 190 36.04 -39.46 -7.63
CA PHE A 190 34.58 -39.28 -7.56
C PHE A 190 33.95 -38.73 -8.85
N GLY A 191 34.73 -38.58 -9.93
CA GLY A 191 34.24 -38.22 -11.26
C GLY A 191 33.59 -36.84 -11.36
N TRP A 192 32.73 -36.68 -12.36
CA TRP A 192 31.98 -35.42 -12.60
C TRP A 192 30.99 -35.09 -11.46
N GLY A 193 30.52 -36.11 -10.74
CA GLY A 193 29.48 -35.97 -9.74
C GLY A 193 29.87 -35.09 -8.57
N VAL A 194 31.13 -35.19 -8.11
CA VAL A 194 31.61 -34.36 -6.98
C VAL A 194 31.68 -32.89 -7.36
N VAL A 195 32.07 -32.60 -8.60
CA VAL A 195 32.14 -31.23 -9.13
C VAL A 195 30.74 -30.61 -9.17
N LEU A 196 29.76 -31.30 -9.77
CA LEU A 196 28.38 -30.83 -9.82
C LEU A 196 27.80 -30.65 -8.41
N ALA A 197 27.92 -31.68 -7.57
CA ALA A 197 27.35 -31.66 -6.23
C ALA A 197 27.92 -30.53 -5.38
N LYS A 198 29.23 -30.29 -5.44
CA LYS A 198 29.87 -29.23 -4.65
C LYS A 198 29.63 -27.84 -5.20
N THR A 199 29.51 -27.69 -6.52
CA THR A 199 29.07 -26.43 -7.14
C THR A 199 27.67 -26.04 -6.66
N CYS A 200 26.73 -26.99 -6.71
CA CYS A 200 25.38 -26.79 -6.19
C CYS A 200 25.38 -26.49 -4.68
N ALA A 201 26.18 -27.22 -3.89
CA ALA A 201 26.30 -26.97 -2.45
C ALA A 201 26.83 -25.55 -2.16
N GLY A 202 27.81 -25.06 -2.93
CA GLY A 202 28.33 -23.70 -2.82
C GLY A 202 27.24 -22.65 -3.06
N ALA A 203 26.47 -22.79 -4.13
CA ALA A 203 25.34 -21.91 -4.42
C ALA A 203 24.20 -22.03 -3.38
N LEU A 204 24.03 -23.20 -2.76
CA LEU A 204 23.05 -23.42 -1.69
C LEU A 204 23.37 -22.66 -0.39
N TYR A 205 24.64 -22.32 -0.12
CA TYR A 205 25.03 -21.60 1.10
C TYR A 205 24.32 -20.24 1.25
N PRO A 206 24.52 -19.25 0.34
CA PRO A 206 23.79 -18.00 0.41
C PRO A 206 22.28 -18.22 0.15
N THR A 207 21.91 -19.23 -0.63
CA THR A 207 20.50 -19.52 -0.93
C THR A 207 19.69 -19.82 0.33
N PHE A 208 20.12 -20.78 1.14
CA PHE A 208 19.43 -21.11 2.39
C PHE A 208 19.61 -20.03 3.46
N PHE A 209 20.74 -19.32 3.48
CA PHE A 209 20.95 -18.17 4.37
C PHE A 209 19.85 -17.11 4.18
N PHE A 210 19.66 -16.65 2.94
CA PHE A 210 18.63 -15.65 2.63
C PHE A 210 17.22 -16.24 2.69
N LEU A 211 17.03 -17.52 2.35
CA LEU A 211 15.74 -18.19 2.45
C LEU A 211 15.20 -18.16 3.88
N VAL A 212 16.01 -18.56 4.87
CA VAL A 212 15.61 -18.57 6.28
C VAL A 212 15.43 -17.13 6.78
N LEU A 213 16.36 -16.23 6.47
CA LEU A 213 16.32 -14.85 6.93
C LEU A 213 15.11 -14.07 6.38
N SER A 214 14.66 -14.39 5.17
CA SER A 214 13.54 -13.70 4.51
C SER A 214 12.20 -13.79 5.27
N MET A 215 12.03 -14.78 6.14
CA MET A 215 10.80 -14.99 6.92
C MET A 215 10.89 -14.43 8.35
N SER A 216 12.02 -13.84 8.75
CA SER A 216 12.17 -13.19 10.06
C SER A 216 11.52 -11.80 10.05
N ARG A 217 10.39 -11.66 10.75
CA ARG A 217 9.65 -10.40 10.80
C ARG A 217 10.25 -9.42 11.82
N TYR A 218 10.82 -9.92 12.92
CA TYR A 218 11.52 -9.05 13.88
C TYR A 218 12.82 -8.53 13.28
N PHE A 219 13.57 -9.35 12.54
CA PHE A 219 14.75 -8.85 11.82
C PHE A 219 14.37 -7.79 10.79
N ALA A 220 13.35 -8.04 9.95
CA ALA A 220 12.88 -7.03 9.01
C ALA A 220 12.44 -5.74 9.72
N THR A 221 11.70 -5.86 10.83
CA THR A 221 11.24 -4.70 11.64
C THR A 221 12.40 -3.94 12.26
N PHE A 222 13.42 -4.65 12.74
CA PHE A 222 14.66 -4.07 13.28
C PHE A 222 15.45 -3.33 12.20
N MET A 223 15.68 -3.99 11.07
CA MET A 223 16.48 -3.45 9.96
C MET A 223 15.81 -2.25 9.29
N ARG A 224 14.47 -2.18 9.29
CA ARG A 224 13.70 -1.01 8.81
C ARG A 224 14.00 0.28 9.57
N ARG A 225 14.57 0.22 10.79
CA ARG A 225 14.97 1.41 11.56
C ARG A 225 16.12 2.18 10.90
N TRP A 226 16.92 1.52 10.06
CA TRP A 226 18.00 2.18 9.34
C TRP A 226 17.57 2.61 7.94
N TYR A 227 17.65 3.92 7.71
CA TYR A 227 17.28 4.57 6.46
C TYR A 227 17.88 3.90 5.22
N TYR A 228 19.21 3.70 5.21
CA TYR A 228 19.91 3.14 4.04
C TYR A 228 19.53 1.68 3.77
N VAL A 229 19.32 0.88 4.82
CA VAL A 229 18.96 -0.53 4.67
C VAL A 229 17.53 -0.67 4.15
N SER A 230 16.58 0.07 4.71
CA SER A 230 15.19 0.00 4.26
C SER A 230 14.99 0.51 2.82
N ARG A 231 15.89 1.39 2.35
CA ARG A 231 15.88 1.85 0.96
C ARG A 231 16.52 0.85 0.01
N PHE A 232 17.46 0.03 0.46
CA PHE A 232 18.12 -0.98 -0.38
C PHE A 232 17.36 -2.32 -0.38
N ILE A 233 16.83 -2.74 0.76
CA ILE A 233 16.07 -3.98 0.91
C ILE A 233 14.59 -3.64 1.03
N ASN A 234 13.82 -3.99 0.00
CA ASN A 234 12.37 -3.95 0.08
C ASN A 234 11.87 -5.18 0.86
N TRP A 235 11.50 -4.96 2.13
CA TRP A 235 11.06 -6.00 3.04
C TRP A 235 9.62 -6.49 2.76
N ASP A 236 8.83 -5.74 1.99
CA ASP A 236 7.44 -6.08 1.68
C ASP A 236 7.35 -7.19 0.63
N VAL A 237 8.34 -7.25 -0.27
CA VAL A 237 8.47 -8.34 -1.25
C VAL A 237 9.14 -9.60 -0.68
N SER A 238 9.40 -9.65 0.63
CA SER A 238 10.06 -10.78 1.32
C SER A 238 9.38 -12.12 1.06
N GLN A 239 8.04 -12.15 0.99
CA GLN A 239 7.28 -13.36 0.65
C GLN A 239 7.54 -13.82 -0.79
N SER A 240 7.49 -12.89 -1.76
CA SER A 240 7.79 -13.20 -3.17
C SER A 240 9.24 -13.68 -3.32
N PHE A 241 10.17 -12.99 -2.66
CA PHE A 241 11.58 -13.37 -2.58
C PHE A 241 11.76 -14.79 -2.01
N HIS A 242 11.11 -15.12 -0.89
CA HIS A 242 11.17 -16.45 -0.29
C HIS A 242 10.68 -17.57 -1.22
N ILE A 243 9.62 -17.31 -1.98
CA ILE A 243 9.11 -18.28 -2.97
C ILE A 243 10.14 -18.48 -4.09
N ARG A 244 10.68 -17.40 -4.67
CA ARG A 244 11.72 -17.47 -5.72
C ARG A 244 12.96 -18.22 -5.21
N MET A 245 13.42 -17.91 -4.00
CA MET A 245 14.55 -18.57 -3.35
C MET A 245 14.28 -20.05 -3.07
N SER A 246 13.06 -20.41 -2.65
CA SER A 246 12.65 -21.80 -2.45
C SER A 246 12.77 -22.63 -3.72
N CYS A 247 12.31 -22.07 -4.86
CA CYS A 247 12.41 -22.75 -6.15
C CYS A 247 13.87 -22.99 -6.56
N ILE A 248 14.73 -21.97 -6.40
CA ILE A 248 16.16 -22.08 -6.70
C ILE A 248 16.82 -23.11 -5.76
N ALA A 249 16.51 -23.06 -4.47
CA ALA A 249 17.01 -24.01 -3.48
C ALA A 249 16.64 -25.45 -3.83
N LEU A 250 15.38 -25.70 -4.20
CA LEU A 250 14.90 -27.03 -4.56
C LEU A 250 15.58 -27.56 -5.84
N ALA A 251 15.75 -26.71 -6.85
CA ALA A 251 16.45 -27.06 -8.08
C ALA A 251 17.93 -27.41 -7.80
N LEU A 252 18.65 -26.55 -7.06
CA LEU A 252 20.05 -26.78 -6.70
C LEU A 252 20.22 -27.99 -5.79
N ALA A 253 19.32 -28.22 -4.83
CA ALA A 253 19.35 -29.40 -3.95
C ALA A 253 19.10 -30.69 -4.74
N THR A 254 18.21 -30.65 -5.74
CA THR A 254 17.96 -31.80 -6.61
C THR A 254 19.18 -32.10 -7.49
N LEU A 255 19.80 -31.08 -8.10
CA LEU A 255 21.04 -31.24 -8.85
C LEU A 255 22.21 -31.73 -7.97
N HIS A 256 22.28 -31.24 -6.74
CA HIS A 256 23.25 -31.71 -5.74
C HIS A 256 23.10 -33.21 -5.46
N ALA A 257 21.87 -33.67 -5.22
CA ALA A 257 21.59 -35.08 -4.99
C ALA A 257 21.87 -35.94 -6.24
N ILE A 258 21.54 -35.45 -7.45
CA ILE A 258 21.87 -36.13 -8.71
C ILE A 258 23.40 -36.27 -8.85
N GLY A 259 24.16 -35.22 -8.56
CA GLY A 259 25.63 -35.24 -8.61
C GLY A 259 26.23 -36.29 -7.66
N HIS A 260 25.72 -36.40 -6.45
CA HIS A 260 26.21 -37.42 -5.50
C HIS A 260 25.73 -38.83 -5.83
N LEU A 261 24.43 -39.04 -6.01
CA LEU A 261 23.84 -40.37 -6.23
C LEU A 261 24.19 -40.97 -7.58
N GLY A 262 24.11 -40.19 -8.66
CA GLY A 262 24.40 -40.66 -10.01
C GLY A 262 25.87 -40.56 -10.41
N GLY A 263 26.65 -39.73 -9.72
CA GLY A 263 28.05 -39.47 -10.03
C GLY A 263 29.00 -39.88 -8.91
N SER A 264 29.14 -39.07 -7.86
CA SER A 264 30.19 -39.27 -6.84
C SER A 264 30.20 -40.67 -6.25
N PHE A 265 29.05 -41.16 -5.79
CA PHE A 265 28.96 -42.45 -5.10
C PHE A 265 29.15 -43.63 -6.07
N VAL A 266 28.76 -43.47 -7.33
CA VAL A 266 28.97 -44.49 -8.37
C VAL A 266 30.46 -44.59 -8.70
N TRP A 267 31.14 -43.47 -8.96
CA TRP A 267 32.56 -43.46 -9.28
C TRP A 267 33.42 -43.87 -8.08
N GLY A 268 33.11 -43.39 -6.89
CA GLY A 268 33.85 -43.70 -5.66
C GLY A 268 33.68 -45.15 -5.18
N SER A 269 32.77 -45.92 -5.79
CA SER A 269 32.59 -47.36 -5.52
C SER A 269 33.32 -48.28 -6.52
N ARG A 270 33.99 -47.72 -7.54
CA ARG A 270 34.72 -48.50 -8.54
C ARG A 270 36.12 -48.84 -8.03
N LYS A 271 36.53 -50.09 -8.24
CA LYS A 271 37.86 -50.57 -7.83
C LYS A 271 39.01 -49.77 -8.46
N GLU A 272 38.83 -49.35 -9.71
CA GLU A 272 39.80 -48.55 -10.46
C GLU A 272 40.12 -47.20 -9.80
N ASN A 273 39.20 -46.66 -9.01
CA ASN A 273 39.30 -45.34 -8.40
C ASN A 273 39.78 -45.40 -6.93
N GLU A 274 39.96 -46.60 -6.37
CA GLU A 274 40.36 -46.82 -4.97
C GLU A 274 41.61 -46.04 -4.56
N PRO A 275 42.70 -45.95 -5.37
CA PRO A 275 43.88 -45.19 -4.98
C PRO A 275 43.59 -43.70 -4.74
N ALA A 276 42.79 -43.08 -5.63
CA ALA A 276 42.42 -41.67 -5.51
C ALA A 276 41.43 -41.42 -4.35
N VAL A 277 40.51 -42.36 -4.12
CA VAL A 277 39.59 -42.31 -2.96
C VAL A 277 40.37 -42.45 -1.65
N GLY A 278 41.45 -43.24 -1.63
CA GLY A 278 42.25 -43.52 -0.42
C GLY A 278 43.00 -42.30 0.07
N ILE A 279 43.56 -41.56 -0.87
CA ILE A 279 44.21 -40.27 -0.63
C ILE A 279 43.23 -39.25 -0.04
N LEU A 280 41.95 -39.28 -0.46
CA LEU A 280 40.95 -38.29 -0.03
C LEU A 280 40.23 -38.66 1.28
N LEU A 281 39.88 -39.92 1.47
CA LEU A 281 39.03 -40.37 2.60
C LEU A 281 39.79 -41.16 3.69
N GLY A 282 41.01 -41.60 3.38
CA GLY A 282 41.82 -42.54 4.17
C GLY A 282 41.75 -43.97 3.62
N GLU A 283 42.88 -44.68 3.66
CA GLU A 283 42.99 -46.07 3.17
C GLU A 283 42.07 -47.05 3.92
N ASP A 284 41.79 -46.79 5.20
CA ASP A 284 40.89 -47.62 6.03
C ASP A 284 39.42 -47.64 5.58
N LYS A 285 39.04 -46.78 4.62
CA LYS A 285 37.66 -46.59 4.18
C LYS A 285 37.38 -47.18 2.80
N ILE A 286 38.23 -48.10 2.34
CA ILE A 286 38.22 -48.66 0.99
C ILE A 286 38.35 -50.20 1.04
N PRO A 287 37.65 -50.94 0.16
CA PRO A 287 36.65 -50.47 -0.80
C PRO A 287 35.32 -50.15 -0.13
N ARG A 288 34.69 -49.06 -0.54
CA ARG A 288 33.35 -48.68 -0.07
C ARG A 288 32.30 -48.95 -1.14
N PRO A 289 31.40 -49.94 -0.95
CA PRO A 289 30.34 -50.18 -1.91
C PRO A 289 29.35 -49.01 -1.96
N TYR A 290 28.68 -48.82 -3.09
CA TYR A 290 27.72 -47.73 -3.32
C TYR A 290 26.71 -47.57 -2.18
N ILE A 291 26.15 -48.68 -1.69
CA ILE A 291 25.14 -48.67 -0.63
C ILE A 291 25.67 -48.10 0.69
N GLU A 292 26.97 -48.24 0.98
CA GLU A 292 27.57 -47.66 2.18
C GLU A 292 27.77 -46.16 2.07
N TYR A 293 27.95 -45.61 0.87
CA TYR A 293 27.87 -44.17 0.66
C TYR A 293 26.44 -43.66 0.88
N VAL A 294 25.43 -44.37 0.37
CA VAL A 294 24.02 -44.00 0.58
C VAL A 294 23.61 -44.10 2.06
N ARG A 295 24.07 -45.13 2.78
CA ARG A 295 23.81 -45.31 4.22
C ARG A 295 24.68 -44.43 5.12
N SER A 296 25.69 -43.77 4.56
CA SER A 296 26.51 -42.81 5.31
C SER A 296 25.64 -41.68 5.86
N LEU A 297 26.15 -41.00 6.90
CA LEU A 297 25.45 -39.86 7.49
C LEU A 297 25.04 -38.81 6.43
N PRO A 298 25.93 -38.35 5.50
CA PRO A 298 25.52 -37.46 4.42
C PRO A 298 24.47 -38.09 3.47
N GLY A 299 24.64 -39.37 3.12
CA GLY A 299 23.74 -40.04 2.16
C GLY A 299 22.30 -40.10 2.65
N PHE A 300 22.06 -40.69 3.83
CA PHE A 300 20.71 -40.87 4.35
C PHE A 300 20.06 -39.52 4.71
N THR A 301 20.77 -38.65 5.43
CA THR A 301 20.23 -37.33 5.81
C THR A 301 19.90 -36.47 4.59
N GLY A 302 20.72 -36.53 3.53
CA GLY A 302 20.50 -35.77 2.29
C GLY A 302 19.25 -36.23 1.53
N ILE A 303 19.08 -37.55 1.38
CA ILE A 303 17.89 -38.12 0.70
C ILE A 303 16.62 -37.82 1.51
N THR A 304 16.65 -38.01 2.83
CA THR A 304 15.51 -37.71 3.69
C THR A 304 15.17 -36.22 3.65
N ALA A 305 16.16 -35.33 3.76
CA ALA A 305 15.95 -33.88 3.68
C ALA A 305 15.37 -33.45 2.33
N LEU A 306 15.87 -34.00 1.22
CA LEU A 306 15.37 -33.71 -0.12
C LEU A 306 13.92 -34.20 -0.30
N GLY A 307 13.59 -35.40 0.18
CA GLY A 307 12.22 -35.93 0.14
C GLY A 307 11.24 -35.06 0.92
N LEU A 308 11.62 -34.65 2.13
CA LEU A 308 10.84 -33.71 2.93
C LEU A 308 10.71 -32.34 2.25
N PHE A 309 11.75 -31.86 1.57
CA PHE A 309 11.71 -30.58 0.87
C PHE A 309 10.76 -30.61 -0.33
N TRP A 310 10.73 -31.70 -1.10
CA TRP A 310 9.73 -31.90 -2.17
C TRP A 310 8.30 -32.00 -1.62
N LEU A 311 8.10 -32.69 -0.49
CA LEU A 311 6.79 -32.74 0.18
C LEU A 311 6.33 -31.36 0.66
N LEU A 312 7.24 -30.58 1.27
CA LEU A 312 7.00 -29.20 1.66
C LEU A 312 6.64 -28.33 0.44
N ALA A 313 7.37 -28.48 -0.66
CA ALA A 313 7.09 -27.74 -1.90
C ALA A 313 5.70 -28.10 -2.46
N GLY A 314 5.33 -29.39 -2.48
CA GLY A 314 4.03 -29.86 -2.95
C GLY A 314 2.87 -29.29 -2.12
N THR A 315 2.98 -29.32 -0.79
CA THR A 315 1.98 -28.73 0.12
C THR A 315 1.92 -27.21 0.05
N SER A 316 2.98 -26.55 -0.46
CA SER A 316 3.05 -25.09 -0.62
C SER A 316 2.52 -24.57 -1.97
N MET A 317 2.08 -25.45 -2.87
CA MET A 317 1.59 -25.05 -4.20
C MET A 317 0.28 -24.25 -4.13
N PRO A 318 0.06 -23.26 -5.03
CA PRO A 318 -1.16 -22.45 -5.04
C PRO A 318 -2.49 -23.23 -5.11
N PRO A 319 -2.61 -24.36 -5.83
CA PRO A 319 -3.81 -25.20 -5.77
C PRO A 319 -4.07 -25.77 -4.37
N VAL A 320 -3.04 -26.28 -3.69
CA VAL A 320 -3.18 -26.85 -2.34
C VAL A 320 -3.52 -25.78 -1.32
N ARG A 321 -2.84 -24.63 -1.35
CA ARG A 321 -3.10 -23.52 -0.42
C ARG A 321 -4.51 -22.94 -0.57
N ARG A 322 -5.03 -22.89 -1.81
CA ARG A 322 -6.43 -22.47 -2.07
C ARG A 322 -7.45 -23.51 -1.63
N TRP A 323 -7.09 -24.79 -1.68
CA TRP A 323 -7.94 -25.88 -1.22
C TRP A 323 -8.00 -25.97 0.31
N SER A 324 -6.84 -25.93 0.99
CA SER A 324 -6.75 -25.91 2.45
C SER A 324 -5.51 -25.15 2.92
N TYR A 325 -5.74 -24.02 3.58
CA TYR A 325 -4.66 -23.22 4.18
C TYR A 325 -3.99 -23.95 5.35
N GLU A 326 -4.73 -24.74 6.12
CA GLU A 326 -4.21 -25.50 7.25
C GLU A 326 -3.22 -26.59 6.82
N VAL A 327 -3.49 -27.27 5.69
CA VAL A 327 -2.57 -28.26 5.10
C VAL A 327 -1.26 -27.60 4.70
N PHE A 328 -1.33 -26.42 4.08
CA PHE A 328 -0.14 -25.63 3.77
C PHE A 328 0.63 -25.28 5.06
N GLN A 329 -0.05 -24.73 6.06
CA GLN A 329 0.60 -24.28 7.30
C GLN A 329 1.27 -25.45 8.05
N MET A 330 0.60 -26.60 8.14
CA MET A 330 1.14 -27.80 8.77
C MET A 330 2.29 -28.42 7.97
N GLY A 331 2.13 -28.55 6.64
CA GLY A 331 3.17 -29.06 5.75
C GLY A 331 4.43 -28.21 5.75
N HIS A 332 4.28 -26.88 5.88
CA HIS A 332 5.41 -25.96 5.95
C HIS A 332 6.25 -26.11 7.23
N LEU A 333 5.71 -26.71 8.31
CA LEU A 333 6.47 -27.01 9.53
C LEU A 333 7.55 -28.09 9.31
N LEU A 334 7.50 -28.83 8.19
CA LEU A 334 8.58 -29.73 7.78
C LEU A 334 9.92 -29.00 7.60
N MET A 335 9.92 -27.67 7.53
CA MET A 335 11.15 -26.87 7.55
C MET A 335 12.03 -27.18 8.77
N PHE A 336 11.46 -27.45 9.95
CA PHE A 336 12.23 -27.73 11.17
C PHE A 336 13.06 -29.02 11.07
N PRO A 337 12.46 -30.20 10.76
CA PRO A 337 13.25 -31.41 10.56
C PRO A 337 14.20 -31.30 9.36
N ILE A 338 13.84 -30.59 8.28
CA ILE A 338 14.76 -30.34 7.15
C ILE A 338 16.01 -29.59 7.62
N LEU A 339 15.85 -28.49 8.37
CA LEU A 339 16.99 -27.72 8.90
C LEU A 339 17.86 -28.57 9.84
N GLY A 340 17.23 -29.38 10.70
CA GLY A 340 17.95 -30.32 11.57
C GLY A 340 18.81 -31.34 10.78
N LEU A 341 18.21 -31.95 9.75
CA LEU A 341 18.91 -32.89 8.88
C LEU A 341 20.04 -32.22 8.09
N LEU A 342 19.82 -31.00 7.59
CA LEU A 342 20.83 -30.23 6.86
C LEU A 342 22.02 -29.83 7.74
N MET A 343 21.79 -29.51 9.01
CA MET A 343 22.88 -29.28 9.97
C MET A 343 23.72 -30.54 10.19
N ALA A 344 23.08 -31.71 10.29
CA ALA A 344 23.78 -32.99 10.43
C ALA A 344 24.46 -33.47 9.13
N HIS A 345 23.90 -33.14 7.97
CA HIS A 345 24.31 -33.67 6.67
C HIS A 345 25.80 -33.48 6.36
N GLY A 346 26.36 -32.32 6.69
CA GLY A 346 27.76 -31.98 6.40
C GLY A 346 28.77 -32.42 7.47
N THR A 347 28.33 -32.84 8.66
CA THR A 347 29.22 -32.99 9.84
C THR A 347 30.20 -34.14 9.73
N ALA A 348 29.89 -35.15 8.92
CA ALA A 348 30.81 -36.25 8.63
C ALA A 348 32.07 -35.80 7.86
N GLY A 349 32.11 -34.57 7.34
CA GLY A 349 33.31 -34.00 6.73
C GLY A 349 33.77 -34.73 5.46
N LEU A 350 32.91 -35.50 4.79
CA LEU A 350 33.29 -36.46 3.74
C LEU A 350 34.16 -35.86 2.63
N PHE A 351 33.89 -34.61 2.23
CA PHE A 351 34.63 -33.93 1.16
C PHE A 351 35.12 -32.54 1.54
N GLN A 352 34.56 -31.97 2.62
CA GLN A 352 34.88 -30.63 3.11
C GLN A 352 34.35 -30.52 4.54
N TRP A 353 35.00 -29.69 5.35
CA TRP A 353 34.47 -29.22 6.64
C TRP A 353 33.02 -28.69 6.50
N PRO A 354 32.18 -28.82 7.54
CA PRO A 354 30.74 -28.57 7.52
C PRO A 354 30.40 -27.08 7.45
N MET A 355 30.84 -26.39 6.40
CA MET A 355 30.65 -24.95 6.25
C MET A 355 29.17 -24.55 6.26
N PHE A 356 28.30 -25.39 5.69
CA PHE A 356 26.88 -25.09 5.60
C PHE A 356 26.23 -24.88 6.97
N GLY A 357 26.68 -25.62 8.00
CA GLY A 357 26.21 -25.45 9.36
C GLY A 357 26.46 -24.03 9.89
N TYR A 358 27.63 -23.44 9.61
CA TYR A 358 27.95 -22.08 10.02
C TYR A 358 27.11 -21.02 9.28
N TRP A 359 26.88 -21.21 7.97
CA TRP A 359 25.99 -20.35 7.19
C TRP A 359 24.55 -20.41 7.72
N LEU A 360 24.07 -21.58 8.11
CA LEU A 360 22.73 -21.74 8.66
C LEU A 360 22.59 -21.34 10.12
N ALA A 361 23.67 -21.38 10.92
CA ALA A 361 23.61 -21.17 12.36
C ALA A 361 23.02 -19.81 12.73
N PHE A 362 23.56 -18.72 12.18
CA PHE A 362 23.07 -17.37 12.46
C PHE A 362 21.59 -17.15 12.09
N PRO A 363 21.15 -17.36 10.83
CA PRO A 363 19.75 -17.12 10.46
C PRO A 363 18.78 -18.07 11.17
N THR A 364 19.19 -19.33 11.41
CA THR A 364 18.35 -20.31 12.12
C THR A 364 18.18 -19.92 13.58
N LEU A 365 19.26 -19.59 14.29
CA LEU A 365 19.19 -19.14 15.68
C LEU A 365 18.34 -17.89 15.81
N LEU A 366 18.52 -16.93 14.90
CA LEU A 366 17.74 -15.70 14.87
C LEU A 366 16.23 -15.98 14.74
N VAL A 367 15.83 -16.81 13.77
CA VAL A 367 14.42 -17.17 13.55
C VAL A 367 13.85 -17.97 14.72
N LEU A 368 14.63 -18.88 15.31
CA LEU A 368 14.21 -19.65 16.49
C LEU A 368 13.98 -18.74 17.70
N VAL A 369 14.90 -17.83 18.00
CA VAL A 369 14.74 -16.85 19.09
C VAL A 369 13.53 -15.96 18.84
N GLU A 370 13.38 -15.41 17.62
CA GLU A 370 12.19 -14.65 17.25
C GLU A 370 10.91 -15.46 17.49
N ARG A 371 10.86 -16.70 16.98
CA ARG A 371 9.64 -17.53 17.05
C ARG A 371 9.28 -17.84 18.49
N THR A 372 10.25 -18.17 19.31
CA THR A 372 10.07 -18.45 20.75
C THR A 372 9.51 -17.23 21.46
N VAL A 373 10.14 -16.05 21.29
CA VAL A 373 9.67 -14.79 21.89
C VAL A 373 8.25 -14.47 21.43
N ARG A 374 7.97 -14.59 20.13
CA ARG A 374 6.64 -14.30 19.56
C ARG A 374 5.55 -15.22 20.07
N VAL A 375 5.85 -16.49 20.34
CA VAL A 375 4.89 -17.43 20.94
C VAL A 375 4.61 -17.01 22.38
N PHE A 376 5.65 -16.83 23.21
CA PHE A 376 5.44 -16.46 24.61
C PHE A 376 4.75 -15.11 24.79
N CYS A 377 5.19 -14.08 24.06
CA CYS A 377 4.57 -12.76 24.13
C CYS A 377 3.22 -12.72 23.42
N GLY A 378 3.05 -13.44 22.31
CA GLY A 378 1.81 -13.45 21.53
C GLY A 378 0.64 -13.99 22.34
N PHE A 379 0.82 -15.18 22.92
CA PHE A 379 -0.22 -15.88 23.69
C PHE A 379 -0.43 -15.32 25.10
N HIS A 380 0.37 -14.33 25.53
CA HIS A 380 0.11 -13.60 26.75
C HIS A 380 -1.13 -12.71 26.58
N GLY A 381 -2.21 -13.05 27.30
CA GLY A 381 -3.49 -12.35 27.21
C GLY A 381 -3.41 -10.92 27.73
N ILE A 382 -3.88 -9.98 26.92
CA ILE A 382 -4.01 -8.55 27.24
C ILE A 382 -5.50 -8.22 27.35
N LYS A 383 -5.89 -7.45 28.37
CA LYS A 383 -7.24 -6.91 28.49
C LYS A 383 -7.45 -5.80 27.46
N ALA A 384 -8.55 -5.86 26.72
CA ALA A 384 -8.91 -4.88 25.71
C ALA A 384 -10.40 -4.63 25.72
N THR A 385 -10.82 -3.45 25.28
CA THR A 385 -12.22 -3.09 25.11
C THR A 385 -12.58 -3.17 23.63
N LEU A 386 -13.58 -3.99 23.31
CA LEU A 386 -14.20 -4.12 22.00
C LEU A 386 -15.43 -3.22 21.94
N GLN A 387 -15.48 -2.35 20.94
CA GLN A 387 -16.59 -1.44 20.70
C GLN A 387 -17.10 -1.60 19.27
N ILE A 388 -18.41 -1.68 19.09
CA ILE A 388 -19.05 -1.57 17.79
C ILE A 388 -19.09 -0.08 17.45
N LEU A 389 -18.47 0.29 16.33
CA LEU A 389 -18.55 1.67 15.82
C LEU A 389 -19.78 1.81 14.94
N ASP A 390 -19.98 0.87 14.03
CA ASP A 390 -21.04 0.92 13.03
C ASP A 390 -21.49 -0.50 12.61
N GLY A 391 -22.23 -0.59 11.50
CA GLY A 391 -22.75 -1.88 11.02
C GLY A 391 -21.70 -2.85 10.47
N GLU A 392 -20.48 -2.40 10.20
CA GLU A 392 -19.43 -3.08 9.45
C GLU A 392 -18.05 -3.01 10.13
N THR A 393 -17.88 -2.16 11.13
CA THR A 393 -16.60 -1.87 11.77
C THR A 393 -16.69 -2.04 13.27
N VAL A 394 -15.68 -2.70 13.82
CA VAL A 394 -15.44 -2.81 15.26
C VAL A 394 -14.09 -2.19 15.60
N SER A 395 -14.02 -1.56 16.76
CA SER A 395 -12.81 -1.02 17.34
C SER A 395 -12.35 -1.88 18.49
N ILE A 396 -11.04 -2.16 18.57
CA ILE A 396 -10.42 -2.77 19.74
C ILE A 396 -9.39 -1.80 20.29
N LYS A 397 -9.57 -1.39 21.55
CA LYS A 397 -8.63 -0.56 22.29
C LYS A 397 -7.95 -1.38 23.39
N ALA A 398 -6.62 -1.38 23.42
CA ALA A 398 -5.84 -2.17 24.37
C ALA A 398 -4.63 -1.39 24.90
N LYS A 399 -4.38 -1.48 26.21
CA LYS A 399 -3.15 -0.94 26.81
C LYS A 399 -2.03 -1.97 26.71
N ILE A 400 -1.04 -1.67 25.89
CA ILE A 400 0.12 -2.51 25.66
C ILE A 400 1.05 -2.48 26.88
N PRO A 401 1.48 -3.65 27.41
CA PRO A 401 2.42 -3.70 28.52
C PRO A 401 3.77 -3.06 28.18
N SER A 402 4.36 -2.34 29.14
CA SER A 402 5.66 -1.66 29.00
C SER A 402 6.84 -2.61 28.77
N GLU A 403 6.69 -3.88 29.17
CA GLU A 403 7.72 -4.92 29.10
C GLU A 403 7.88 -5.47 27.67
N ARG A 404 7.05 -5.02 26.71
CA ARG A 404 7.19 -5.40 25.30
C ARG A 404 8.50 -4.85 24.73
N ILE A 405 9.23 -5.71 24.01
CA ILE A 405 10.54 -5.39 23.38
C ILE A 405 10.43 -4.23 22.38
N TRP A 406 9.25 -4.04 21.79
CA TRP A 406 9.01 -3.11 20.71
C TRP A 406 7.97 -2.07 21.12
N LYS A 407 8.25 -0.79 20.82
CA LYS A 407 7.26 0.29 20.89
C LYS A 407 6.31 0.20 19.70
N TYR A 408 5.02 0.32 19.97
CA TYR A 408 3.97 0.32 18.97
C TYR A 408 3.79 1.74 18.43
N ARG A 409 3.46 1.86 17.15
CA ARG A 409 3.24 3.11 16.42
C ARG A 409 2.11 2.93 15.42
N ALA A 410 1.35 3.99 15.14
CA ALA A 410 0.37 3.99 14.06
C ALA A 410 1.01 3.62 12.71
N GLY A 411 0.23 2.97 11.85
CA GLY A 411 0.67 2.45 10.55
C GLY A 411 1.44 1.12 10.61
N GLN A 412 1.90 0.67 11.78
CA GLN A 412 2.36 -0.71 11.98
C GLN A 412 1.21 -1.70 11.83
N TYR A 413 1.52 -2.99 11.69
CA TYR A 413 0.51 -4.03 11.78
C TYR A 413 0.87 -5.05 12.87
N VAL A 414 -0.16 -5.69 13.40
CA VAL A 414 -0.09 -6.72 14.44
C VAL A 414 -0.90 -7.92 14.01
N PHE A 415 -0.55 -9.10 14.52
CA PHE A 415 -1.43 -10.25 14.45
C PHE A 415 -2.23 -10.31 15.75
N LEU A 416 -3.54 -10.23 15.60
CA LEU A 416 -4.52 -10.30 16.66
C LEU A 416 -5.06 -11.73 16.79
N GLN A 417 -5.13 -12.18 18.03
CA GLN A 417 -5.84 -13.39 18.44
C GLN A 417 -6.92 -13.00 19.44
N VAL A 418 -8.11 -13.57 19.31
CA VAL A 418 -9.20 -13.41 20.28
C VAL A 418 -9.58 -14.80 20.78
N PRO A 419 -9.09 -15.24 21.95
CA PRO A 419 -9.32 -16.60 22.45
C PRO A 419 -10.79 -17.00 22.59
N ALA A 420 -11.70 -16.05 22.78
CA ALA A 420 -13.15 -16.28 22.82
C ALA A 420 -13.73 -16.76 21.47
N ILE A 421 -13.05 -16.46 20.35
CA ILE A 421 -13.42 -16.91 19.00
C ILE A 421 -12.58 -18.11 18.60
N SER A 422 -11.26 -17.99 18.73
CA SER A 422 -10.32 -19.06 18.39
C SER A 422 -9.01 -18.91 19.15
N ARG A 423 -8.54 -20.02 19.73
CA ARG A 423 -7.26 -20.08 20.45
C ARG A 423 -6.06 -20.18 19.52
N TRP A 424 -6.23 -20.45 18.24
CA TRP A 424 -5.09 -20.75 17.34
C TRP A 424 -5.03 -19.86 16.10
N GLN A 425 -6.11 -19.16 15.78
CA GLN A 425 -6.15 -18.26 14.63
C GLN A 425 -5.57 -16.88 14.97
N TRP A 426 -4.73 -16.40 14.08
CA TRP A 426 -4.05 -15.11 14.16
C TRP A 426 -4.35 -14.31 12.89
N HIS A 427 -4.93 -13.13 13.03
CA HIS A 427 -5.34 -12.30 11.90
C HIS A 427 -4.56 -10.97 11.88
N PRO A 428 -4.01 -10.56 10.72
CA PRO A 428 -3.26 -9.32 10.62
C PRO A 428 -4.19 -8.11 10.58
N PHE A 429 -3.91 -7.10 11.39
CA PHE A 429 -4.59 -5.81 11.36
C PHE A 429 -3.60 -4.67 11.56
N THR A 430 -3.87 -3.55 10.90
CA THR A 430 -3.12 -2.31 11.05
C THR A 430 -3.46 -1.63 12.37
N VAL A 431 -2.43 -1.15 13.07
CA VAL A 431 -2.54 -0.25 14.21
C VAL A 431 -3.01 1.10 13.70
N SER A 432 -4.27 1.43 13.99
CA SER A 432 -4.86 2.69 13.54
C SER A 432 -4.28 3.85 14.33
N THR A 433 -4.37 3.82 15.66
CA THR A 433 -3.87 4.88 16.54
C THR A 433 -3.04 4.26 17.65
N CYS A 434 -2.02 4.99 18.10
CA CYS A 434 -1.16 4.57 19.19
C CYS A 434 -0.66 5.79 19.96
N ILE A 435 -1.32 6.07 21.08
CA ILE A 435 -1.02 7.21 21.95
C ILE A 435 -0.50 6.67 23.28
N GLY A 436 0.75 7.02 23.62
CA GLY A 436 1.46 6.40 24.74
C GLY A 436 1.57 4.89 24.57
N ASN A 437 0.91 4.15 25.47
CA ASN A 437 0.84 2.68 25.43
C ASN A 437 -0.57 2.18 25.06
N GLU A 438 -1.51 3.05 24.69
CA GLU A 438 -2.84 2.65 24.23
C GLU A 438 -2.83 2.46 22.71
N MET A 439 -3.06 1.22 22.28
CA MET A 439 -3.14 0.83 20.88
C MET A 439 -4.60 0.63 20.49
N GLN A 440 -4.99 1.15 19.34
CA GLN A 440 -6.31 0.91 18.76
C GLN A 440 -6.22 0.20 17.41
N LEU A 441 -7.18 -0.69 17.15
CA LEU A 441 -7.38 -1.38 15.88
C LEU A 441 -8.79 -1.09 15.37
N HIS A 442 -8.93 -0.75 14.09
CA HIS A 442 -10.21 -0.67 13.41
C HIS A 442 -10.34 -1.85 12.45
N ILE A 443 -11.37 -2.68 12.64
CA ILE A 443 -11.51 -3.96 11.97
C ILE A 443 -12.84 -4.01 11.23
N LYS A 444 -12.75 -4.20 9.91
CA LYS A 444 -13.91 -4.42 9.04
C LYS A 444 -14.44 -5.85 9.14
N THR A 445 -15.75 -6.03 9.18
CA THR A 445 -16.44 -7.32 9.23
C THR A 445 -16.71 -7.88 7.84
N ASP A 446 -15.66 -8.43 7.20
CA ASP A 446 -15.72 -8.98 5.84
C ASP A 446 -15.36 -10.48 5.76
N GLY A 447 -15.47 -11.22 6.86
CA GLY A 447 -15.13 -12.64 6.90
C GLY A 447 -15.72 -13.37 8.09
N GLY A 448 -15.59 -14.71 8.12
CA GLY A 448 -16.18 -15.53 9.19
C GLY A 448 -15.64 -15.19 10.59
N TRP A 449 -14.33 -14.97 10.70
CA TRP A 449 -13.70 -14.60 11.97
C TRP A 449 -14.09 -13.18 12.42
N THR A 450 -14.04 -12.19 11.53
CA THR A 450 -14.39 -10.80 11.86
C THR A 450 -15.89 -10.62 12.13
N SER A 451 -16.75 -11.41 11.48
CA SER A 451 -18.19 -11.46 11.79
C SER A 451 -18.46 -12.02 13.20
N SER A 452 -17.70 -13.04 13.60
CA SER A 452 -17.77 -13.60 14.96
C SER A 452 -17.31 -12.58 16.01
N LEU A 453 -16.27 -11.79 15.70
CA LEU A 453 -15.82 -10.69 16.55
C LEU A 453 -16.91 -9.64 16.75
N ARG A 454 -17.63 -9.25 15.70
CA ARG A 454 -18.76 -8.32 15.84
C ARG A 454 -19.93 -8.93 16.60
N LYS A 455 -20.22 -10.22 16.42
CA LYS A 455 -21.24 -10.91 17.21
C LYS A 455 -20.92 -10.82 18.71
N LEU A 456 -19.67 -11.04 19.10
CA LEU A 456 -19.20 -10.88 20.48
C LEU A 456 -19.45 -9.46 21.02
N GLY A 457 -19.19 -8.43 20.20
CA GLY A 457 -19.49 -7.03 20.55
C GLY A 457 -20.99 -6.76 20.73
N LYS A 458 -21.85 -7.40 19.91
CA LYS A 458 -23.32 -7.25 20.00
C LYS A 458 -23.88 -7.89 21.26
N GLU A 459 -23.40 -9.10 21.58
CA GLU A 459 -23.78 -9.82 22.80
C GLU A 459 -23.40 -9.02 24.06
N GLY A 460 -22.33 -8.23 23.98
CA GLY A 460 -21.89 -7.31 25.03
C GLY A 460 -22.55 -5.93 25.02
N GLY A 461 -23.69 -5.73 24.34
CA GLY A 461 -24.41 -4.45 24.36
C GLY A 461 -23.71 -3.31 23.61
N GLY A 462 -22.82 -3.63 22.65
CA GLY A 462 -22.12 -2.65 21.82
C GLY A 462 -20.74 -2.24 22.32
N LYS A 463 -20.44 -2.41 23.61
CA LYS A 463 -19.12 -2.19 24.20
C LYS A 463 -18.84 -3.23 25.28
N THR A 464 -17.78 -4.02 25.12
CA THR A 464 -17.48 -5.14 26.01
C THR A 464 -15.99 -5.36 26.19
N ASP A 465 -15.59 -5.82 27.38
CA ASP A 465 -14.20 -6.15 27.67
C ASP A 465 -13.88 -7.59 27.26
N ILE A 466 -12.78 -7.73 26.53
CA ILE A 466 -12.30 -9.00 25.98
C ILE A 466 -10.82 -9.22 26.34
N THR A 467 -10.39 -10.47 26.28
CA THR A 467 -8.97 -10.82 26.32
C THR A 467 -8.47 -11.04 24.91
N ILE A 468 -7.31 -10.48 24.57
CA ILE A 468 -6.68 -10.61 23.25
C ILE A 468 -5.22 -11.06 23.35
N GLY A 469 -4.74 -11.78 22.36
CA GLY A 469 -3.32 -12.02 22.13
C GLY A 469 -2.80 -11.08 21.04
N ILE A 470 -1.62 -10.49 21.25
CA ILE A 470 -0.99 -9.57 20.28
C ILE A 470 0.42 -10.08 19.94
N ASN A 471 0.61 -10.40 18.67
CA ASN A 471 1.91 -10.73 18.10
C ASN A 471 2.35 -9.60 17.16
N GLY A 472 3.38 -8.87 17.55
CA GLY A 472 3.82 -7.64 16.87
C GLY A 472 4.57 -6.72 17.84
N PRO A 473 4.72 -5.44 17.48
CA PRO A 473 4.33 -4.84 16.21
C PRO A 473 5.30 -5.23 15.10
N PHE A 474 4.81 -5.18 13.86
CA PHE A 474 5.64 -5.39 12.68
C PHE A 474 5.82 -4.10 11.90
N GLY A 475 7.06 -3.92 11.45
CA GLY A 475 7.51 -2.79 10.65
C GLY A 475 6.66 -2.62 9.40
N ALA A 476 6.25 -1.38 9.13
CA ALA A 476 5.49 -1.02 7.96
C ALA A 476 6.10 0.25 7.33
N PRO A 477 6.15 0.41 6.00
CA PRO A 477 6.82 1.54 5.35
C PRO A 477 6.28 2.90 5.82
N ALA A 478 4.98 2.96 6.10
CA ALA A 478 4.23 4.14 6.53
C ALA A 478 4.76 4.81 7.81
N GLN A 479 5.62 4.14 8.60
CA GLN A 479 6.22 4.73 9.81
C GLN A 479 7.10 5.96 9.54
N ARG A 480 7.68 6.04 8.34
CA ARG A 480 8.59 7.13 7.96
C ARG A 480 7.86 8.43 7.64
N PHE A 481 6.55 8.40 7.63
CA PHE A 481 5.72 9.58 7.57
C PHE A 481 6.08 10.63 8.64
N ASN A 482 6.46 10.18 9.84
CA ASN A 482 6.87 11.08 10.92
C ASN A 482 8.24 11.76 10.70
N ASP A 483 9.02 11.33 9.71
CA ASP A 483 10.30 11.96 9.35
C ASP A 483 10.09 13.30 8.62
N PHE A 484 8.86 13.63 8.19
CA PHE A 484 8.54 14.82 7.38
C PHE A 484 7.46 15.66 8.07
N SER A 485 7.62 16.98 8.08
CA SER A 485 6.55 17.91 8.49
C SER A 485 5.51 18.11 7.39
N HIS A 486 5.95 18.05 6.12
CA HIS A 486 5.10 18.23 4.94
C HIS A 486 5.08 16.94 4.13
N SER A 487 3.89 16.40 3.89
CA SER A 487 3.73 15.11 3.23
C SER A 487 2.56 15.07 2.26
N ILE A 488 2.76 14.38 1.14
CA ILE A 488 1.70 13.95 0.22
C ILE A 488 1.53 12.45 0.38
N ILE A 489 0.32 12.02 0.71
CA ILE A 489 -0.03 10.61 0.87
C ILE A 489 -0.95 10.22 -0.28
N VAL A 490 -0.62 9.14 -0.97
CA VAL A 490 -1.39 8.65 -2.10
C VAL A 490 -1.73 7.17 -1.89
N GLY A 491 -2.98 6.88 -1.54
CA GLY A 491 -3.50 5.52 -1.39
C GLY A 491 -4.31 5.07 -2.60
N ALA A 492 -4.15 3.83 -3.05
CA ALA A 492 -4.98 3.21 -4.09
C ALA A 492 -5.69 1.96 -3.55
N GLY A 493 -7.02 1.92 -3.64
CA GLY A 493 -7.83 0.80 -3.15
C GLY A 493 -7.60 0.52 -1.66
N ILE A 494 -7.28 -0.74 -1.32
CA ILE A 494 -7.02 -1.17 0.07
C ILE A 494 -5.71 -0.61 0.65
N GLY A 495 -4.80 -0.13 -0.21
CA GLY A 495 -3.52 0.47 0.17
C GLY A 495 -3.65 1.76 0.99
N VAL A 496 -4.87 2.23 1.23
CA VAL A 496 -5.18 3.37 2.11
C VAL A 496 -5.11 3.03 3.60
N THR A 497 -5.30 1.77 3.97
CA THR A 497 -5.45 1.31 5.36
C THR A 497 -4.32 1.77 6.32
N PRO A 498 -3.02 1.72 5.97
CA PRO A 498 -1.97 2.25 6.85
C PRO A 498 -2.04 3.77 7.00
N PHE A 499 -2.40 4.47 5.93
CA PHE A 499 -2.48 5.92 5.91
C PHE A 499 -3.67 6.46 6.69
N SER A 500 -4.81 5.78 6.64
CA SER A 500 -5.97 6.17 7.42
C SER A 500 -5.72 6.10 8.92
N GLY A 501 -4.97 5.07 9.37
CA GLY A 501 -4.48 5.00 10.74
C GLY A 501 -3.61 6.21 11.09
N ILE A 502 -2.62 6.54 10.25
CA ILE A 502 -1.76 7.70 10.46
C ILE A 502 -2.55 9.00 10.55
N LEU A 503 -3.52 9.23 9.67
CA LEU A 503 -4.36 10.44 9.72
C LEU A 503 -5.15 10.53 11.03
N ALA A 504 -5.76 9.41 11.46
CA ALA A 504 -6.48 9.36 12.72
C ALA A 504 -5.56 9.59 13.92
N ASP A 505 -4.35 9.01 13.92
CA ASP A 505 -3.37 9.18 15.00
C ASP A 505 -2.87 10.64 15.09
N LEU A 506 -2.66 11.30 13.95
CA LEU A 506 -2.29 12.72 13.93
C LEU A 506 -3.42 13.60 14.46
N GLN A 507 -4.63 13.38 13.98
CA GLN A 507 -5.77 14.18 14.42
C GLN A 507 -6.03 13.98 15.91
N GLU A 508 -6.02 12.74 16.40
CA GLU A 508 -6.29 12.46 17.80
C GLU A 508 -5.22 13.07 18.73
N ARG A 509 -3.95 13.13 18.29
CA ARG A 509 -2.89 13.83 19.04
C ARG A 509 -3.09 15.34 19.05
N ASP A 510 -3.40 15.92 17.90
CA ASP A 510 -3.70 17.34 17.76
C ASP A 510 -4.90 17.73 18.64
N ASP A 511 -5.94 16.89 18.68
CA ASP A 511 -7.10 17.09 19.54
C ASP A 511 -6.73 17.03 21.04
N MET A 512 -5.84 16.12 21.44
CA MET A 512 -5.41 16.02 22.84
C MET A 512 -4.48 17.17 23.27
N GLU A 513 -3.60 17.63 22.39
CA GLU A 513 -2.60 18.66 22.70
C GLU A 513 -3.18 20.07 22.60
N HIS A 514 -4.15 20.28 21.70
CA HIS A 514 -4.70 21.60 21.36
C HIS A 514 -6.20 21.72 21.65
N ASN A 515 -6.71 20.94 22.61
CA ASN A 515 -8.11 20.99 23.10
C ASN A 515 -9.19 20.75 22.03
N GLY A 516 -8.95 19.83 21.10
CA GLY A 516 -9.93 19.41 20.09
C GLY A 516 -11.21 18.81 20.66
N PRO A 517 -12.20 18.54 19.79
CA PRO A 517 -13.51 18.06 20.20
C PRO A 517 -13.42 16.68 20.89
N THR A 518 -14.01 16.54 22.08
CA THR A 518 -14.02 15.27 22.81
C THR A 518 -14.83 14.19 22.07
N LEU A 519 -14.22 13.00 21.89
CA LEU A 519 -14.77 11.81 21.22
C LEU A 519 -16.11 11.26 21.77
N ASP A 520 -16.59 11.75 22.92
CA ASP A 520 -17.82 11.30 23.59
C ASP A 520 -19.11 11.93 23.03
N VAL A 521 -19.00 12.81 22.02
CA VAL A 521 -20.17 13.20 21.23
C VAL A 521 -20.52 12.01 20.33
N THR A 522 -21.34 11.09 20.85
CA THR A 522 -22.27 10.33 19.99
C THR A 522 -22.80 11.30 18.95
N PHE A 523 -22.71 10.95 17.67
CA PHE A 523 -23.28 11.68 16.53
C PHE A 523 -24.77 11.95 16.78
N SER A 524 -25.05 12.91 17.66
CA SER A 524 -26.36 13.36 18.07
C SER A 524 -26.70 14.47 17.11
N ARG A 525 -27.90 14.34 16.55
CA ARG A 525 -28.45 14.99 15.36
C ARG A 525 -28.65 16.51 15.50
N GLU A 526 -27.97 17.17 16.44
CA GLU A 526 -28.33 18.50 16.95
C GLU A 526 -27.21 19.54 17.00
N ASP A 527 -25.95 19.18 16.70
CA ASP A 527 -24.93 20.21 16.53
C ASP A 527 -25.11 20.88 15.15
N LYS A 528 -25.54 22.14 15.20
CA LYS A 528 -25.77 23.00 14.04
C LYS A 528 -24.42 23.35 13.38
N VAL A 529 -23.91 22.48 12.52
CA VAL A 529 -22.61 22.65 11.80
C VAL A 529 -22.72 23.62 10.59
N MET A 530 -23.80 24.38 10.45
CA MET A 530 -24.07 25.12 9.22
C MET A 530 -24.49 26.56 9.46
N ASP A 531 -23.57 27.38 9.92
CA ASP A 531 -23.60 28.81 9.59
C ASP A 531 -22.40 29.26 8.73
N THR A 532 -21.53 28.33 8.28
CA THR A 532 -20.26 28.76 7.66
C THR A 532 -19.74 27.90 6.50
N MET A 533 -20.43 26.83 6.08
CA MET A 533 -19.98 26.02 4.92
C MET A 533 -20.33 26.61 3.54
N THR A 534 -21.22 27.60 3.47
CA THR A 534 -21.71 28.20 2.21
C THR A 534 -21.09 29.55 1.84
N ARG A 535 -20.18 30.11 2.65
CA ARG A 535 -19.40 31.28 2.23
C ARG A 535 -18.30 30.79 1.29
N GLY A 536 -18.48 31.14 0.01
CA GLY A 536 -17.58 30.79 -1.06
C GLY A 536 -16.13 31.14 -0.77
N ARG A 537 -15.25 30.47 -1.53
CA ARG A 537 -13.90 30.91 -1.81
C ARG A 537 -13.94 32.36 -2.29
N ASP A 538 -13.84 33.31 -1.37
CA ASP A 538 -13.40 34.66 -1.68
C ASP A 538 -12.83 35.32 -0.42
N GLN A 539 -11.54 35.62 -0.53
CA GLN A 539 -10.87 36.72 0.16
C GLN A 539 -10.99 36.80 1.69
N ARG A 540 -10.25 35.93 2.39
CA ARG A 540 -9.47 36.33 3.56
C ARG A 540 -8.15 35.55 3.56
N LEU A 541 -7.19 36.04 2.77
CA LEU A 541 -5.76 35.86 3.08
C LEU A 541 -5.45 36.75 4.29
N GLU A 542 -6.11 36.48 5.43
CA GLU A 542 -5.59 36.95 6.71
C GLU A 542 -4.33 36.13 6.98
N THR A 543 -3.27 36.79 7.43
CA THR A 543 -1.95 36.21 7.71
C THR A 543 -2.09 35.06 8.71
N ILE A 544 -2.22 33.83 8.20
CA ILE A 544 -2.22 32.61 9.02
C ILE A 544 -0.85 32.53 9.71
N ASN A 545 -0.85 32.55 11.04
CA ASN A 545 0.34 32.25 11.83
C ASN A 545 0.48 30.73 11.96
N TYR A 546 1.59 30.21 11.46
CA TYR A 546 1.91 28.79 11.53
C TYR A 546 2.77 28.51 12.76
N ALA A 547 2.44 27.44 13.48
CA ALA A 547 3.24 27.01 14.61
C ALA A 547 4.61 26.51 14.17
N LYS A 548 5.60 26.54 15.07
CA LYS A 548 6.95 26.04 14.77
C LYS A 548 6.96 24.54 14.39
N ASP A 549 6.05 23.77 14.97
CA ASP A 549 5.85 22.34 14.73
C ASP A 549 4.78 22.06 13.67
N TYR A 550 4.37 23.07 12.88
CA TYR A 550 3.32 22.92 11.87
C TYR A 550 3.55 21.74 10.91
N ARG A 551 2.52 20.92 10.75
CA ARG A 551 2.50 19.77 9.83
C ARG A 551 1.38 19.90 8.81
N ARG A 552 1.70 19.62 7.55
CA ARG A 552 0.74 19.58 6.45
C ARG A 552 0.71 18.19 5.81
N VAL A 553 -0.50 17.68 5.60
CA VAL A 553 -0.75 16.38 4.99
C VAL A 553 -1.78 16.49 3.86
N ASP A 554 -1.32 16.30 2.63
CA ASP A 554 -2.18 16.24 1.45
C ASP A 554 -2.49 14.77 1.14
N PHE A 555 -3.68 14.31 1.53
CA PHE A 555 -4.10 12.93 1.41
C PHE A 555 -4.97 12.71 0.17
N HIS A 556 -4.48 11.92 -0.77
CA HIS A 556 -5.15 11.52 -1.99
C HIS A 556 -5.52 10.04 -1.94
N TRP A 557 -6.82 9.72 -1.96
CA TRP A 557 -7.30 8.35 -2.00
C TRP A 557 -8.01 8.05 -3.31
N MET A 558 -7.46 7.13 -4.10
CA MET A 558 -8.04 6.64 -5.34
C MET A 558 -8.75 5.30 -5.13
N VAL A 559 -10.00 5.24 -5.54
CA VAL A 559 -10.78 3.99 -5.57
C VAL A 559 -11.35 3.74 -6.95
N ARG A 560 -11.56 2.47 -7.27
CA ARG A 560 -12.26 2.08 -8.51
C ARG A 560 -13.76 2.31 -8.39
N ASP A 561 -14.33 2.03 -7.22
CA ASP A 561 -15.77 2.08 -6.97
C ASP A 561 -16.03 2.91 -5.71
N LYS A 562 -17.11 3.70 -5.73
CA LYS A 562 -17.50 4.55 -4.61
C LYS A 562 -17.78 3.75 -3.33
N ASN A 563 -18.23 2.50 -3.44
CA ASN A 563 -18.52 1.63 -2.31
C ASN A 563 -17.25 1.32 -1.50
N SER A 564 -16.07 1.54 -2.10
CA SER A 564 -14.79 1.45 -1.40
C SER A 564 -14.50 2.67 -0.52
N LEU A 565 -15.21 3.80 -0.66
CA LEU A 565 -15.05 4.97 0.21
C LEU A 565 -15.83 4.84 1.52
N VAL A 566 -16.93 4.10 1.45
CA VAL A 566 -17.96 3.95 2.49
C VAL A 566 -17.39 3.37 3.79
N TRP A 567 -16.52 2.36 3.72
CA TRP A 567 -15.98 1.72 4.94
C TRP A 567 -15.00 2.60 5.75
N LEU A 568 -14.51 3.70 5.16
CA LEU A 568 -13.57 4.61 5.82
C LEU A 568 -14.17 6.03 5.99
N SER A 569 -15.44 6.23 5.60
CA SER A 569 -16.07 7.55 5.62
C SER A 569 -16.09 8.14 7.02
N ASP A 570 -16.41 7.34 8.04
CA ASP A 570 -16.58 7.83 9.41
C ASP A 570 -15.26 8.31 10.01
N LEU A 571 -14.17 7.59 9.72
CA LEU A 571 -12.82 8.00 10.12
C LEU A 571 -12.42 9.31 9.40
N LEU A 572 -12.61 9.38 8.08
CA LEU A 572 -12.25 10.58 7.32
C LEU A 572 -13.12 11.79 7.67
N ASN A 573 -14.41 11.57 7.95
CA ASN A 573 -15.34 12.61 8.38
C ASN A 573 -15.00 13.12 9.77
N ARG A 574 -14.57 12.23 10.69
CA ARG A 574 -14.07 12.65 12.01
C ARG A 574 -12.84 13.54 11.88
N VAL A 575 -11.88 13.15 11.04
CA VAL A 575 -10.69 13.97 10.77
C VAL A 575 -11.09 15.33 10.20
N SER A 576 -11.98 15.35 9.19
CA SER A 576 -12.48 16.61 8.63
C SER A 576 -13.21 17.49 9.64
N HIS A 577 -14.08 16.91 10.47
CA HIS A 577 -14.81 17.65 11.49
C HIS A 577 -13.85 18.31 12.48
N SER A 578 -12.86 17.56 12.98
CA SER A 578 -11.89 18.13 13.90
C SER A 578 -11.02 19.22 13.24
N GLN A 579 -10.58 19.01 11.99
CA GLN A 579 -9.89 20.04 11.22
C GLN A 579 -10.72 21.32 11.02
N HIS A 580 -12.05 21.21 10.92
CA HIS A 580 -12.94 22.37 10.86
C HIS A 580 -13.08 23.04 12.22
N TRP A 581 -13.24 22.25 13.28
CA TRP A 581 -13.34 22.74 14.65
C TRP A 581 -12.12 23.59 15.02
N HIS A 582 -10.90 23.09 14.76
CA HIS A 582 -9.65 23.82 15.03
C HIS A 582 -9.59 25.13 14.22
N LYS A 583 -9.98 25.11 12.94
CA LYS A 583 -10.00 26.34 12.11
C LYS A 583 -10.97 27.43 12.63
N GLU A 584 -12.05 27.04 13.28
CA GLU A 584 -13.06 27.97 13.81
C GLU A 584 -12.72 28.47 15.22
N HIS A 585 -12.02 27.65 16.00
CA HIS A 585 -11.62 27.93 17.39
C HIS A 585 -10.14 28.35 17.51
N ASP A 586 -9.47 28.58 16.38
CA ASP A 586 -8.19 29.30 16.30
C ASP A 586 -8.42 30.78 16.64
N ASP A 587 -8.52 31.08 17.95
CA ASP A 587 -8.42 32.45 18.45
C ASP A 587 -7.07 33.06 18.04
N ALA A 588 -6.97 34.39 17.94
CA ALA A 588 -5.78 35.12 17.48
C ALA A 588 -4.45 34.85 18.25
N ALA A 589 -4.49 34.01 19.30
CA ALA A 589 -3.34 33.54 20.06
C ALA A 589 -2.92 32.08 19.75
N ASN A 590 -3.73 31.30 19.02
CA ASN A 590 -3.43 29.92 18.65
C ASN A 590 -2.77 29.87 17.27
N GLU A 591 -1.55 29.35 17.23
CA GLU A 591 -0.84 29.09 15.99
C GLU A 591 -1.37 27.80 15.37
N ARG A 592 -1.46 27.72 14.04
CA ARG A 592 -1.96 26.50 13.39
C ARG A 592 -0.92 25.39 13.47
N HIS A 593 -1.26 24.25 14.08
CA HIS A 593 -0.35 23.11 14.26
C HIS A 593 -0.49 22.01 13.19
N LEU A 594 -1.72 21.72 12.73
CA LEU A 594 -1.99 20.64 11.78
C LEU A 594 -2.93 21.07 10.64
N ASP A 595 -2.58 20.71 9.40
CA ASP A 595 -3.44 20.87 8.21
C ASP A 595 -3.54 19.54 7.45
N ILE A 596 -4.67 18.84 7.60
CA ILE A 596 -4.98 17.63 6.82
C ILE A 596 -5.96 17.98 5.70
N ARG A 597 -5.54 17.75 4.45
CA ARG A 597 -6.35 17.97 3.25
C ARG A 597 -6.72 16.65 2.60
N ILE A 598 -8.00 16.31 2.61
CA ILE A 598 -8.51 15.03 2.11
C ILE A 598 -9.08 15.20 0.70
N HIS A 599 -8.53 14.45 -0.26
CA HIS A 599 -8.92 14.43 -1.66
C HIS A 599 -9.26 12.99 -2.08
N THR A 600 -10.53 12.69 -2.30
CA THR A 600 -10.97 11.37 -2.78
C THR A 600 -11.22 11.37 -4.28
N HIS A 601 -10.83 10.28 -4.96
CA HIS A 601 -10.89 10.13 -6.41
C HIS A 601 -11.57 8.82 -6.79
N VAL A 602 -12.73 8.89 -7.45
CA VAL A 602 -13.45 7.72 -7.99
C VAL A 602 -13.10 7.54 -9.47
N THR A 603 -12.35 6.48 -9.77
CA THR A 603 -11.73 6.24 -11.09
C THR A 603 -12.56 5.35 -12.03
N GLN A 604 -13.78 4.96 -11.65
CA GLN A 604 -14.67 4.18 -12.50
C GLN A 604 -14.91 4.90 -13.84
N LYS A 605 -14.64 4.22 -14.97
CA LYS A 605 -15.01 4.75 -16.29
C LYS A 605 -16.52 4.93 -16.39
N ARG A 606 -16.92 6.08 -16.92
CA ARG A 606 -18.33 6.47 -17.11
C ARG A 606 -18.78 5.95 -18.47
N LYS A 607 -19.87 5.19 -18.51
CA LYS A 607 -20.42 4.63 -19.77
C LYS A 607 -21.44 5.56 -20.41
N GLU A 608 -22.24 6.25 -19.59
CA GLU A 608 -23.35 7.07 -20.04
C GLU A 608 -23.27 8.48 -19.46
N ILE A 609 -23.67 9.48 -20.27
CA ILE A 609 -23.62 10.90 -19.89
C ILE A 609 -24.59 11.21 -18.75
N VAL A 610 -25.72 10.51 -18.73
CA VAL A 610 -26.78 10.68 -17.74
C VAL A 610 -26.31 10.28 -16.34
N THR A 611 -25.65 9.12 -16.23
CA THR A 611 -25.04 8.70 -14.97
C THR A 611 -23.99 9.70 -14.47
N HIS A 612 -23.25 10.35 -15.39
CA HIS A 612 -22.25 11.37 -15.03
C HIS A 612 -22.91 12.64 -14.45
N VAL A 613 -23.92 13.17 -15.14
CA VAL A 613 -24.66 14.36 -14.70
C VAL A 613 -25.29 14.13 -13.33
N TYR A 614 -26.00 13.01 -13.15
CA TYR A 614 -26.65 12.71 -11.88
C TYR A 614 -25.67 12.42 -10.75
N ARG A 615 -24.53 11.76 -11.01
CA ARG A 615 -23.46 11.60 -9.99
C ARG A 615 -22.94 12.94 -9.51
N TRP A 616 -22.73 13.88 -10.43
CA TRP A 616 -22.28 15.23 -10.09
C TRP A 616 -23.33 15.99 -9.28
N LEU A 617 -24.61 15.88 -9.66
CA LEU A 617 -25.72 16.50 -8.93
C LEU A 617 -25.81 15.94 -7.51
N LEU A 618 -25.74 14.61 -7.36
CA LEU A 618 -25.73 13.95 -6.04
C LEU A 618 -24.50 14.36 -5.21
N GLU A 619 -23.32 14.49 -5.81
CA GLU A 619 -22.12 14.94 -5.09
C GLU A 619 -22.18 16.42 -4.68
N LYS A 620 -22.91 17.26 -5.43
CA LYS A 620 -23.19 18.65 -5.04
C LYS A 620 -24.36 18.79 -4.07
N HIS A 621 -25.17 17.75 -3.90
CA HIS A 621 -26.27 17.76 -2.94
C HIS A 621 -25.71 17.74 -1.51
N ARG A 622 -25.63 18.91 -0.89
CA ARG A 622 -25.26 19.10 0.51
C ARG A 622 -26.22 20.11 1.12
N THR A 623 -26.81 19.80 2.27
CA THR A 623 -27.74 20.68 3.00
C THR A 623 -27.29 20.83 4.47
N PRO A 624 -27.83 21.79 5.24
CA PRO A 624 -27.50 21.89 6.66
C PRO A 624 -27.85 20.64 7.45
N GLU A 625 -28.94 19.98 7.08
CA GLU A 625 -29.36 18.74 7.71
C GLU A 625 -28.51 17.54 7.27
N HIS A 626 -27.95 17.60 6.05
CA HIS A 626 -27.17 16.53 5.43
C HIS A 626 -25.91 17.08 4.71
N PRO A 627 -24.83 17.38 5.47
CA PRO A 627 -23.62 17.98 4.90
C PRO A 627 -22.72 16.97 4.15
N ALA A 628 -22.86 15.68 4.44
CA ALA A 628 -22.16 14.61 3.75
C ALA A 628 -22.77 14.36 2.37
N SER A 629 -21.93 14.00 1.39
CA SER A 629 -22.39 13.62 0.06
C SER A 629 -23.31 12.39 0.12
N PRO A 630 -24.55 12.45 -0.41
CA PRO A 630 -25.44 11.29 -0.52
C PRO A 630 -24.84 10.14 -1.34
N LEU A 631 -23.84 10.44 -2.17
CA LEU A 631 -23.21 9.44 -3.02
C LEU A 631 -22.14 8.64 -2.28
N THR A 632 -21.30 9.32 -1.50
CA THR A 632 -20.06 8.76 -0.92
C THR A 632 -20.05 8.74 0.61
N GLY A 633 -20.97 9.44 1.27
CA GLY A 633 -21.01 9.62 2.72
C GLY A 633 -19.91 10.54 3.26
N LEU A 634 -19.15 11.21 2.40
CA LEU A 634 -18.01 12.05 2.81
C LEU A 634 -18.39 13.53 2.91
N LEU A 635 -17.85 14.22 3.91
CA LEU A 635 -17.91 15.68 4.03
C LEU A 635 -17.06 16.36 2.94
N ASN A 636 -15.86 15.83 2.69
CA ASN A 636 -14.95 16.35 1.67
C ASN A 636 -15.49 16.08 0.25
N LYS A 637 -15.21 17.01 -0.66
CA LYS A 637 -15.57 16.87 -2.07
C LYS A 637 -14.85 15.69 -2.72
N THR A 638 -15.62 14.79 -3.32
CA THR A 638 -15.10 13.68 -4.11
C THR A 638 -14.91 14.12 -5.57
N GLN A 639 -13.74 13.81 -6.12
CA GLN A 639 -13.42 14.02 -7.53
C GLN A 639 -13.72 12.73 -8.31
N PHE A 640 -14.30 12.87 -9.50
CA PHE A 640 -14.53 11.75 -10.39
C PHE A 640 -13.51 11.79 -11.52
N GLY A 641 -12.97 10.65 -11.90
CA GLY A 641 -11.87 10.56 -12.86
C GLY A 641 -10.54 10.24 -12.20
N ARG A 642 -9.50 10.10 -13.02
CA ARG A 642 -8.16 9.79 -12.56
C ARG A 642 -7.44 11.08 -12.14
N PRO A 643 -6.79 11.13 -10.96
CA PRO A 643 -6.08 12.32 -10.52
C PRO A 643 -4.89 12.62 -11.44
N ASP A 644 -4.77 13.87 -11.86
CA ASP A 644 -3.59 14.38 -12.56
C ASP A 644 -2.48 14.69 -11.55
N PHE A 645 -1.67 13.68 -11.23
CA PHE A 645 -0.57 13.82 -10.29
C PHE A 645 0.53 14.79 -10.74
N VAL A 646 0.69 15.02 -12.05
CA VAL A 646 1.66 16.01 -12.54
C VAL A 646 1.22 17.40 -12.10
N ARG A 647 -0.02 17.76 -12.43
CA ARG A 647 -0.60 19.05 -12.05
C ARG A 647 -0.74 19.22 -10.54
N ILE A 648 -1.15 18.16 -9.82
CA ILE A 648 -1.28 18.19 -8.35
C ILE A 648 0.07 18.50 -7.71
N LEU A 649 1.14 17.79 -8.10
CA LEU A 649 2.48 18.00 -7.54
C LEU A 649 3.04 19.38 -7.90
N ASP A 650 2.74 19.89 -9.09
CA ASP A 650 3.16 21.24 -9.51
C ASP A 650 2.47 22.33 -8.71
N THR A 651 1.15 22.20 -8.52
CA THR A 651 0.38 23.12 -7.69
C THR A 651 0.91 23.10 -6.25
N HIS A 652 1.17 21.91 -5.72
CA HIS A 652 1.75 21.74 -4.39
C HIS A 652 3.15 22.40 -4.29
N TYR A 653 4.00 22.26 -5.31
CA TYR A 653 5.31 22.91 -5.35
C TYR A 653 5.21 24.44 -5.22
N GLU A 654 4.32 25.06 -6.00
CA GLU A 654 4.12 26.51 -5.94
C GLU A 654 3.58 26.97 -4.58
N GLU A 655 2.69 26.18 -3.96
CA GLU A 655 2.21 26.45 -2.60
C GLU A 655 3.33 26.33 -1.56
N MET A 656 4.18 25.31 -1.65
CA MET A 656 5.31 25.12 -0.73
C MET A 656 6.37 26.20 -0.88
N LYS A 657 6.60 26.67 -2.11
CA LYS A 657 7.48 27.81 -2.36
C LYS A 657 6.99 29.09 -1.69
N LYS A 658 5.68 29.37 -1.78
CA LYS A 658 5.05 30.49 -1.09
C LYS A 658 5.11 30.33 0.43
N PHE A 659 4.84 29.13 0.94
CA PHE A 659 4.91 28.81 2.37
C PHE A 659 6.31 29.00 2.94
N LYS A 660 7.35 28.47 2.27
CA LYS A 660 8.75 28.62 2.68
C LYS A 660 9.14 30.10 2.71
N ALA A 661 8.80 30.86 1.68
CA ALA A 661 9.07 32.30 1.62
C ALA A 661 8.37 33.11 2.73
N ALA A 662 7.19 32.68 3.17
CA ALA A 662 6.44 33.35 4.22
C ALA A 662 6.98 33.04 5.63
N THR A 663 7.47 31.82 5.86
CA THR A 663 7.75 31.27 7.20
C THR A 663 9.24 31.26 7.55
N MET A 664 10.13 31.04 6.57
CA MET A 664 11.58 30.93 6.77
C MET A 664 12.28 32.24 6.38
N LYS A 665 12.21 33.25 7.26
CA LYS A 665 12.76 34.60 7.00
C LYS A 665 14.20 34.82 7.50
N GLY A 666 14.75 33.92 8.34
CA GLY A 666 16.13 34.02 8.85
C GLY A 666 17.19 33.58 7.82
N GLU A 667 18.38 34.19 7.83
CA GLU A 667 19.50 33.83 6.93
C GLU A 667 19.93 32.35 7.11
N ASP A 668 19.94 31.83 8.34
CA ASP A 668 20.26 30.42 8.61
C ASP A 668 19.20 29.43 8.09
N ASP A 669 17.91 29.82 8.08
CA ASP A 669 16.79 28.95 7.64
C ASP A 669 16.64 28.90 6.12
N GLN A 670 17.10 29.94 5.40
CA GLN A 670 17.03 29.96 3.93
C GLN A 670 17.96 28.92 3.30
N ASP A 671 19.04 28.58 3.99
CA ASP A 671 20.02 27.64 3.50
C ASP A 671 19.65 26.16 3.71
N GLU A 672 18.67 25.87 4.57
CA GLU A 672 18.20 24.52 4.83
C GLU A 672 17.33 23.94 3.70
N GLU A 673 17.54 22.65 3.43
CA GLU A 673 16.73 21.86 2.50
C GLU A 673 15.32 21.64 3.05
N PHE A 674 14.31 22.06 2.28
CA PHE A 674 12.91 21.87 2.67
C PHE A 674 12.40 20.54 2.11
N LYS A 675 12.33 19.53 2.99
CA LYS A 675 12.06 18.13 2.62
C LYS A 675 10.58 17.82 2.67
N ILE A 676 10.05 17.31 1.56
CA ILE A 676 8.65 16.89 1.42
C ILE A 676 8.61 15.38 1.19
N GLY A 677 7.85 14.65 2.00
CA GLY A 677 7.64 13.22 1.84
C GLY A 677 6.51 12.93 0.85
N VAL A 678 6.71 12.06 -0.13
CA VAL A 678 5.63 11.57 -1.00
C VAL A 678 5.49 10.06 -0.82
N PHE A 679 4.43 9.65 -0.14
CA PHE A 679 4.14 8.26 0.21
C PHE A 679 3.07 7.71 -0.72
N PHE A 680 3.35 6.61 -1.40
CA PHE A 680 2.41 6.02 -2.35
C PHE A 680 2.23 4.53 -2.10
N CYS A 681 1.00 4.08 -1.89
CA CYS A 681 0.64 2.67 -1.83
C CYS A 681 -0.37 2.35 -2.94
N GLY A 682 0.06 1.66 -4.00
CA GLY A 682 -0.80 1.35 -5.14
C GLY A 682 -0.09 0.68 -6.31
N THR A 683 -0.65 0.82 -7.52
CA THR A 683 -0.10 0.18 -8.72
C THR A 683 1.25 0.79 -9.13
N PRO A 684 2.26 -0.02 -9.51
CA PRO A 684 3.60 0.47 -9.84
C PRO A 684 3.63 1.58 -10.89
N MET A 685 2.74 1.52 -11.89
CA MET A 685 2.65 2.52 -12.96
C MET A 685 2.37 3.94 -12.45
N ILE A 686 1.49 4.11 -11.45
CA ILE A 686 1.24 5.43 -10.86
C ILE A 686 2.45 5.87 -10.03
N GLY A 687 3.08 4.91 -9.35
CA GLY A 687 4.31 5.14 -8.62
C GLY A 687 5.47 5.61 -9.50
N GLU A 688 5.59 5.10 -10.73
CA GLU A 688 6.58 5.58 -11.71
C GLU A 688 6.35 7.05 -12.10
N ILE A 689 5.09 7.46 -12.29
CA ILE A 689 4.71 8.85 -12.58
C ILE A 689 5.08 9.77 -11.41
N LEU A 690 4.70 9.37 -10.18
CA LEU A 690 5.02 10.13 -8.96
C LEU A 690 6.53 10.24 -8.76
N ALA A 691 7.27 9.14 -8.94
CA ALA A 691 8.72 9.10 -8.79
C ALA A 691 9.43 10.02 -9.81
N ASP A 692 9.00 10.02 -11.07
CA ASP A 692 9.54 10.91 -12.09
C ASP A 692 9.29 12.37 -11.72
N ARG A 693 8.03 12.71 -11.38
CA ARG A 693 7.66 14.09 -11.07
C ARG A 693 8.33 14.63 -9.82
N CYS A 694 8.45 13.83 -8.75
CA CYS A 694 9.20 14.20 -7.55
C CYS A 694 10.64 14.60 -7.89
N ARG A 695 11.32 13.83 -8.75
CA ARG A 695 12.70 14.14 -9.16
C ARG A 695 12.80 15.42 -9.98
N LEU A 696 11.86 15.65 -10.89
CA LEU A 696 11.81 16.89 -11.68
C LEU A 696 11.60 18.10 -10.78
N LEU A 697 10.72 17.99 -9.78
CA LEU A 697 10.48 19.05 -8.81
C LEU A 697 11.68 19.30 -7.89
N SER A 698 12.37 18.24 -7.42
CA SER A 698 13.62 18.40 -6.67
C SER A 698 14.73 19.02 -7.52
N ALA A 699 14.77 18.76 -8.84
CA ALA A 699 15.71 19.42 -9.74
C ALA A 699 15.35 20.90 -9.92
N ARG A 700 14.07 21.21 -10.13
CA ARG A 700 13.55 22.58 -10.18
C ARG A 700 13.86 23.37 -8.92
N GLY A 701 13.74 22.74 -7.75
CA GLY A 701 14.07 23.34 -6.45
C GLY A 701 15.55 23.68 -6.28
N ARG A 702 16.44 22.96 -6.95
CA ARG A 702 17.87 23.30 -7.02
C ARG A 702 18.15 24.42 -8.01
N GLU A 703 17.45 24.43 -9.15
CA GLU A 703 17.61 25.43 -10.21
C GLU A 703 17.07 26.80 -9.81
N ASP A 704 15.92 26.84 -9.14
CA ASP A 704 15.26 28.10 -8.74
C ASP A 704 15.69 28.60 -7.34
N GLY A 705 16.64 27.92 -6.69
CA GLY A 705 17.20 28.28 -5.39
C GLY A 705 16.27 28.05 -4.20
N SER A 706 15.05 27.51 -4.39
CA SER A 706 14.12 27.26 -3.28
C SER A 706 14.58 26.14 -2.33
N LYS A 707 15.51 25.28 -2.77
CA LYS A 707 16.04 24.12 -2.04
C LYS A 707 14.93 23.18 -1.54
N ILE A 708 13.83 23.08 -2.29
CA ILE A 708 12.73 22.15 -2.00
C ILE A 708 13.07 20.78 -2.58
N GLU A 709 13.02 19.74 -1.76
CA GLU A 709 13.30 18.36 -2.17
C GLU A 709 12.11 17.43 -1.89
N TYR A 710 11.64 16.75 -2.94
CA TYR A 710 10.63 15.72 -2.86
C TYR A 710 11.28 14.34 -2.71
N HIS A 711 10.93 13.66 -1.62
CA HIS A 711 11.38 12.31 -1.32
C HIS A 711 10.24 11.31 -1.56
N PHE A 712 10.26 10.69 -2.75
CA PHE A 712 9.31 9.65 -3.10
C PHE A 712 9.60 8.33 -2.38
N MET A 713 8.55 7.73 -1.81
CA MET A 713 8.56 6.43 -1.15
C MET A 713 7.37 5.62 -1.64
N MET A 714 7.67 4.48 -2.26
CA MET A 714 6.64 3.50 -2.59
C MET A 714 6.48 2.52 -1.44
N GLU A 715 5.23 2.34 -1.03
CA GLU A 715 4.79 1.37 -0.06
C GLU A 715 4.08 0.24 -0.81
N VAL A 716 4.39 -1.00 -0.43
CA VAL A 716 3.70 -2.17 -0.96
C VAL A 716 3.09 -2.88 0.24
N PHE A 717 1.81 -2.62 0.51
CA PHE A 717 1.07 -3.31 1.58
C PHE A 717 0.34 -4.55 1.07
#